data_AF-A0A199U9Q0-F1
#
_entry.id   AF-A0A199U9Q0-F1
#
_cell.length_a   1.000
_cell.length_b   1.000
_cell.length_c   1.000
_cell.angle_alpha   90.00
_cell.angle_beta   90.00
_cell.angle_gamma   90.00
#
_symmetry.space_group_name_H-M   'P 1'
#
loop_
_entity.id
_entity.type
_entity.pdbx_description
1 polymer ?
#
loop_
_entity_poly.entity_id
_entity_poly.type
_entity_poly.pdbx_seq_one_letter_code
_entity_poly.pdbx_strand_id
1 'polypeptide(L)'
;MEIAKLVVDPIVSKVFELLVNPVVRQINYVFNYSANIHNLEEEVEKLSHAKQRVKHTVEEAGRNPLKQIEPDMQIKFFFNIKMEEKGVKECEAFESRTSVVDEILNALKDADVNLIGVYGMGGVGKTTLVKRIATLVRELGIFKLVVIAIVTHSVVVTSVQQEIAEWLDFKLGAESIAVRAARLILEHQEAWSLFEKKVGDLKDSNLRPIAVEIAKRCAGLPILIVAVATALKNKQAFEWNDALEQLKIFDGRGHEKRVYSALELSYNFLRDEEKSLFRLLGQLTANEDIRDLLKYVVGFGLFNQLITLKATRNRLLTVISDLKLSCLLLEDGGHERVKMHDVVHSFAASFVSKHDQVLTAAYEAELEEWPNEDFFKQCTSISLPYCKIPKLPEVFECPKLKSFLLLNQDPSLKISGNLFSKMKELKVLDLTKINLSPLPSSLQSLENLQTLCLHFCDLEDTAAIGDLKQLQVLSLVGSTIVRLPNEVRKLTCLRLLDLSRCQRLKVIPPNVLSTLAQLEELYLGGSLVQWEGEGHDEGSNNANLSELKLLSKLSTLEIHIIDANIMPKDIFSEKLERFRVFIGDGWDWANDEYETSRSLKLKLNRSALLERVKVLLMKTESLYLDDLKGVRSVLYELDDQGFPELKHLRVQNSLDIQYIIDWMKMNHFTAFPKLESLFLHNLNNLEKIYRGPYTVGSFSDLRKLKVENCSALRSLFSFSMFNVLKKLEEVNVNNCEIIQVIVAKEGEDDEECELTQLRSLTLENLPQFTSFCSQVKVHSTSQRARNQEIATTASNEIVCEADAEVLVALFNEKVSSTLYFCFVNYLCFRH
;
A
#
# COMPACT_ATOMS: atom_id res chain seq x y z
N MET A 1 -4.92 -17.36 -46.18
CA MET A 1 -3.82 -17.00 -45.25
C MET A 1 -4.22 -15.89 -44.27
N GLU A 2 -5.03 -14.89 -44.67
CA GLU A 2 -5.49 -13.82 -43.76
C GLU A 2 -6.48 -14.28 -42.68
N ILE A 3 -7.31 -15.29 -42.95
CA ILE A 3 -8.29 -15.83 -41.98
C ILE A 3 -7.59 -16.57 -40.81
N ALA A 4 -6.40 -17.14 -41.04
CA ALA A 4 -5.64 -17.81 -39.98
C ALA A 4 -5.00 -16.81 -39.01
N LYS A 5 -4.60 -15.61 -39.46
CA LYS A 5 -4.08 -14.53 -38.59
C LYS A 5 -5.15 -13.95 -37.67
N LEU A 6 -6.36 -13.73 -38.19
CA LEU A 6 -7.49 -13.16 -37.43
C LEU A 6 -7.97 -14.05 -36.28
N VAL A 7 -7.74 -15.36 -36.34
CA VAL A 7 -8.16 -16.32 -35.31
C VAL A 7 -7.01 -16.68 -34.36
N VAL A 8 -5.77 -16.72 -34.86
CA VAL A 8 -4.61 -17.13 -34.05
C VAL A 8 -4.10 -16.02 -33.14
N ASP A 9 -4.10 -14.75 -33.58
CA ASP A 9 -3.56 -13.65 -32.77
C ASP A 9 -4.36 -13.38 -31.46
N PRO A 10 -5.71 -13.41 -31.44
CA PRO A 10 -6.47 -13.27 -30.20
C PRO A 10 -6.28 -14.45 -29.25
N ILE A 11 -6.18 -15.67 -29.79
CA ILE A 11 -6.02 -16.91 -29.02
C ILE A 11 -4.62 -16.98 -28.42
N VAL A 12 -3.58 -16.66 -29.19
CA VAL A 12 -2.20 -16.58 -28.70
C VAL A 12 -2.05 -15.45 -27.67
N SER A 13 -2.73 -14.31 -27.85
CA SER A 13 -2.77 -13.23 -26.87
C SER A 13 -3.45 -13.68 -25.56
N LYS A 14 -4.58 -14.40 -25.63
CA LYS A 14 -5.30 -14.95 -24.47
C LYS A 14 -4.50 -16.03 -23.75
N VAL A 15 -3.87 -16.94 -24.50
CA VAL A 15 -3.01 -18.02 -23.97
C VAL A 15 -1.77 -17.42 -23.28
N PHE A 16 -1.24 -16.31 -23.79
CA PHE A 16 -0.13 -15.58 -23.16
C PHE A 16 -0.57 -14.82 -21.89
N GLU A 17 -1.76 -14.21 -21.88
CA GLU A 17 -2.38 -13.64 -20.66
C GLU A 17 -2.62 -14.71 -19.59
N LEU A 18 -3.00 -15.93 -19.98
CA LEU A 18 -3.37 -17.02 -19.08
C LEU A 18 -2.18 -17.87 -18.62
N LEU A 19 -1.06 -17.90 -19.35
CA LEU A 19 0.13 -18.70 -18.99
C LEU A 19 1.32 -17.84 -18.58
N VAL A 20 1.60 -16.74 -19.30
CA VAL A 20 2.85 -15.99 -19.10
C VAL A 20 2.71 -14.92 -18.01
N ASN A 21 1.55 -14.25 -17.87
CA ASN A 21 1.36 -13.31 -16.75
C ASN A 21 1.39 -14.00 -15.38
N PRO A 22 0.78 -15.18 -15.17
CA PRO A 22 0.94 -15.96 -13.94
C PRO A 22 2.36 -16.47 -13.74
N VAL A 23 3.03 -16.93 -14.80
CA VAL A 23 4.44 -17.36 -14.73
C VAL A 23 5.36 -16.18 -14.41
N VAL A 24 5.21 -15.01 -15.01
CA VAL A 24 5.95 -13.77 -14.71
C VAL A 24 5.63 -13.26 -13.30
N ARG A 25 4.38 -13.39 -12.82
CA ARG A 25 4.00 -13.11 -11.43
C ARG A 25 4.63 -14.10 -10.44
N GLN A 26 4.60 -15.40 -10.73
CA GLN A 26 5.19 -16.45 -9.89
C GLN A 26 6.72 -16.40 -9.89
N ILE A 27 7.33 -16.06 -11.03
CA ILE A 27 8.73 -15.70 -11.18
C ILE A 27 9.02 -14.47 -10.31
N ASN A 28 8.26 -13.38 -10.42
CA ASN A 28 8.41 -12.20 -9.55
C ASN A 28 8.42 -12.54 -8.05
N TYR A 29 7.67 -13.55 -7.58
CA TYR A 29 7.73 -14.00 -6.18
C TYR A 29 9.08 -14.63 -5.79
N VAL A 30 9.72 -15.34 -6.72
CA VAL A 30 11.06 -15.93 -6.56
C VAL A 30 12.17 -14.85 -6.61
N PHE A 31 11.97 -13.78 -7.38
CA PHE A 31 12.95 -12.69 -7.57
C PHE A 31 12.79 -11.48 -6.65
N ASN A 32 11.64 -11.34 -5.95
CA ASN A 32 11.41 -10.31 -4.94
C ASN A 32 11.42 -10.89 -3.51
N TYR A 33 12.09 -12.02 -3.28
CA TYR A 33 11.94 -12.72 -2.00
C TYR A 33 12.36 -11.86 -0.80
N SER A 34 13.36 -10.98 -0.92
CA SER A 34 13.78 -10.05 0.15
C SER A 34 12.69 -9.03 0.47
N ALA A 35 12.10 -8.41 -0.55
CA ALA A 35 11.00 -7.46 -0.44
C ALA A 35 9.67 -8.13 -0.01
N ASN A 36 9.43 -9.38 -0.44
CA ASN A 36 8.27 -10.16 -0.05
C ASN A 36 8.41 -10.64 1.41
N ILE A 37 9.62 -10.98 1.85
CA ILE A 37 9.92 -11.26 3.26
C ILE A 37 9.74 -9.99 4.09
N HIS A 38 10.23 -8.82 3.65
CA HIS A 38 9.98 -7.56 4.35
C HIS A 38 8.47 -7.25 4.45
N ASN A 39 7.72 -7.37 3.36
CA ASN A 39 6.26 -7.22 3.39
C ASN A 39 5.61 -8.25 4.34
N LEU A 40 6.10 -9.49 4.34
CA LEU A 40 5.61 -10.53 5.24
C LEU A 40 5.97 -10.25 6.71
N GLU A 41 7.16 -9.71 6.98
CA GLU A 41 7.63 -9.31 8.31
C GLU A 41 6.83 -8.11 8.83
N GLU A 42 6.54 -7.13 7.97
CA GLU A 42 5.70 -5.97 8.27
C GLU A 42 4.24 -6.39 8.53
N GLU A 43 3.69 -7.32 7.74
CA GLU A 43 2.37 -7.90 7.99
C GLU A 43 2.35 -8.78 9.25
N VAL A 44 3.44 -9.51 9.55
CA VAL A 44 3.60 -10.26 10.80
C VAL A 44 3.69 -9.31 11.99
N GLU A 45 4.34 -8.15 11.86
CA GLU A 45 4.42 -7.11 12.88
C GLU A 45 3.03 -6.48 13.13
N LYS A 46 2.28 -6.16 12.07
CA LYS A 46 0.87 -5.73 12.14
C LYS A 46 -0.01 -6.77 12.84
N LEU A 47 0.17 -8.06 12.51
CA LEU A 47 -0.50 -9.17 13.19
C LEU A 47 -0.08 -9.32 14.65
N SER A 48 1.17 -9.03 14.99
CA SER A 48 1.68 -9.05 16.37
C SER A 48 1.03 -7.94 17.21
N HIS A 49 0.85 -6.75 16.64
CA HIS A 49 0.14 -5.64 17.27
C HIS A 49 -1.36 -5.93 17.40
N ALA A 50 -1.99 -6.55 16.38
CA ALA A 50 -3.38 -7.01 16.47
C ALA A 50 -3.56 -8.07 17.58
N LYS A 51 -2.62 -9.01 17.69
CA LYS A 51 -2.58 -10.02 18.76
C LYS A 51 -2.41 -9.38 20.14
N GLN A 52 -1.55 -8.36 20.29
CA GLN A 52 -1.41 -7.60 21.53
C GLN A 52 -2.69 -6.86 21.90
N ARG A 53 -3.38 -6.24 20.93
CA ARG A 53 -4.68 -5.60 21.16
C ARG A 53 -5.71 -6.58 21.66
N VAL A 54 -5.88 -7.72 20.98
CA VAL A 54 -6.81 -8.79 21.42
C VAL A 54 -6.43 -9.31 22.80
N LYS A 55 -5.13 -9.49 23.09
CA LYS A 55 -4.65 -9.92 24.40
C LYS A 55 -4.98 -8.89 25.50
N HIS A 56 -4.81 -7.60 25.22
CA HIS A 56 -5.20 -6.52 26.11
C HIS A 56 -6.72 -6.50 26.33
N THR A 57 -7.52 -6.69 25.28
CA THR A 57 -8.99 -6.78 25.36
C THR A 57 -9.44 -7.99 26.19
N VAL A 58 -8.75 -9.13 26.07
CA VAL A 58 -9.01 -10.33 26.88
C VAL A 58 -8.58 -10.13 28.34
N GLU A 59 -7.47 -9.43 28.58
CA GLU A 59 -7.01 -9.07 29.93
C GLU A 59 -7.92 -8.01 30.59
N GLU A 60 -8.49 -7.08 29.82
CA GLU A 60 -9.52 -6.13 30.27
C GLU A 60 -10.86 -6.82 30.55
N ALA A 61 -11.26 -7.78 29.70
CA ALA A 61 -12.43 -8.62 29.96
C ALA A 61 -12.25 -9.48 31.22
N GLY A 62 -11.03 -9.94 31.51
CA GLY A 62 -10.69 -10.66 32.74
C GLY A 62 -10.69 -9.80 34.01
N ARG A 63 -10.63 -8.47 33.89
CA ARG A 63 -10.67 -7.54 35.04
C ARG A 63 -12.08 -7.08 35.42
N ASN A 64 -13.10 -7.46 34.65
CA ASN A 64 -14.52 -7.21 34.95
C ASN A 64 -15.24 -8.52 35.33
N PRO A 65 -15.41 -8.85 36.62
CA PRO A 65 -15.96 -10.13 37.04
C PRO A 65 -17.49 -10.09 37.04
N LEU A 66 -18.13 -10.24 35.88
CA LEU A 66 -19.56 -10.60 35.79
C LEU A 66 -19.84 -11.51 34.58
N LYS A 67 -19.35 -12.75 34.65
CA LYS A 67 -20.15 -13.99 34.53
C LYS A 67 -19.22 -15.20 34.42
N GLN A 68 -19.60 -16.23 35.18
CA GLN A 68 -18.88 -17.48 35.41
C GLN A 68 -18.63 -18.26 34.11
N ILE A 69 -17.41 -18.77 33.96
CA ILE A 69 -17.10 -19.91 33.08
C ILE A 69 -16.64 -21.04 34.00
N GLU A 70 -17.41 -22.13 34.03
CA GLU A 70 -17.01 -23.38 34.68
C GLU A 70 -16.00 -24.16 33.81
N PRO A 71 -15.14 -25.00 34.43
CA PRO A 71 -13.91 -25.48 33.83
C PRO A 71 -13.99 -26.95 33.40
N ASP A 72 -13.46 -27.30 32.23
CA ASP A 72 -13.02 -28.65 31.83
C ASP A 72 -12.16 -28.49 30.55
N MET A 73 -11.02 -29.12 30.30
CA MET A 73 -10.26 -30.18 30.95
C MET A 73 -8.77 -30.07 30.51
N GLN A 74 -7.91 -30.79 31.20
CA GLN A 74 -6.47 -30.56 31.40
C GLN A 74 -5.52 -30.79 30.20
N ILE A 75 -4.44 -30.02 30.28
CA ILE A 75 -3.14 -30.14 29.61
C ILE A 75 -2.47 -31.49 29.92
N LYS A 76 -1.94 -32.17 28.89
CA LYS A 76 -0.80 -33.10 29.04
C LYS A 76 0.14 -33.01 27.85
N PHE A 77 1.27 -32.32 28.07
CA PHE A 77 2.47 -32.38 27.24
C PHE A 77 3.19 -33.72 27.46
N PHE A 78 3.65 -34.36 26.37
CA PHE A 78 4.94 -35.05 26.38
C PHE A 78 5.55 -35.02 24.97
N PHE A 79 6.74 -34.42 24.88
CA PHE A 79 7.68 -34.53 23.78
C PHE A 79 8.29 -35.93 23.79
N ASN A 80 8.37 -36.58 22.63
CA ASN A 80 9.53 -37.41 22.28
C ASN A 80 9.63 -37.56 20.76
N ILE A 81 10.70 -37.00 20.20
CA ILE A 81 11.11 -37.21 18.82
C ILE A 81 11.96 -38.48 18.78
N LYS A 82 11.53 -39.46 17.99
CA LYS A 82 12.43 -40.39 17.29
C LYS A 82 11.83 -40.68 15.92
N MET A 83 12.55 -40.25 14.89
CA MET A 83 12.38 -40.67 13.50
C MET A 83 12.92 -42.09 13.37
N GLU A 84 12.10 -43.04 12.94
CA GLU A 84 12.53 -44.28 12.30
C GLU A 84 11.53 -44.62 11.19
N GLU A 85 12.07 -44.85 9.98
CA GLU A 85 11.35 -45.40 8.84
C GLU A 85 10.83 -46.81 9.16
N LYS A 86 9.50 -47.01 9.12
CA LYS A 86 8.83 -48.17 8.50
C LYS A 86 7.34 -48.20 8.84
N GLY A 87 6.53 -48.44 7.81
CA GLY A 87 5.22 -49.05 7.94
C GLY A 87 4.07 -48.05 7.84
N VAL A 88 3.40 -48.11 6.68
CA VAL A 88 2.00 -47.71 6.53
C VAL A 88 1.20 -48.33 7.69
N LYS A 89 0.71 -47.50 8.61
CA LYS A 89 -0.39 -47.83 9.49
C LYS A 89 -1.30 -46.60 9.60
N GLU A 90 -2.54 -46.87 9.25
CA GLU A 90 -3.71 -45.98 9.27
C GLU A 90 -3.68 -45.07 10.51
N CYS A 91 -3.73 -43.76 10.29
CA CYS A 91 -3.94 -42.80 11.37
C CYS A 91 -5.43 -42.45 11.36
N GLU A 92 -6.10 -42.90 12.42
CA GLU A 92 -7.51 -42.72 12.73
C GLU A 92 -8.01 -41.29 12.44
N ALA A 93 -9.24 -41.23 11.95
CA ALA A 93 -9.90 -40.03 11.47
C ALA A 93 -10.09 -38.98 12.58
N PHE A 94 -9.71 -37.73 12.31
CA PHE A 94 -10.24 -36.57 13.02
C PHE A 94 -11.57 -36.20 12.36
N GLU A 95 -12.67 -36.85 12.76
CA GLU A 95 -14.03 -36.50 12.29
C GLU A 95 -14.37 -35.02 12.58
N SER A 96 -13.79 -34.44 13.64
CA SER A 96 -14.01 -33.04 14.04
C SER A 96 -13.34 -31.99 13.13
N ARG A 97 -12.52 -32.40 12.16
CA ARG A 97 -11.80 -31.48 11.25
C ARG A 97 -12.14 -31.69 9.78
N THR A 98 -13.07 -32.61 9.48
CA THR A 98 -13.50 -32.90 8.11
C THR A 98 -14.09 -31.66 7.45
N SER A 99 -14.91 -30.88 8.17
CA SER A 99 -15.47 -29.62 7.64
C SER A 99 -14.41 -28.60 7.25
N VAL A 100 -13.36 -28.43 8.08
CA VAL A 100 -12.24 -27.51 7.80
C VAL A 100 -11.41 -27.99 6.62
N VAL A 101 -11.21 -29.31 6.47
CA VAL A 101 -10.52 -29.88 5.32
C VAL A 101 -11.34 -29.65 4.04
N ASP A 102 -12.66 -29.84 4.09
CA ASP A 102 -13.55 -29.63 2.95
C ASP A 102 -13.63 -28.15 2.56
N GLU A 103 -13.68 -27.23 3.52
CA GLU A 103 -13.59 -25.78 3.29
C GLU A 103 -12.30 -25.41 2.58
N ILE A 104 -11.15 -25.92 3.04
CA ILE A 104 -9.86 -25.64 2.39
C ILE A 104 -9.78 -26.28 1.00
N LEU A 105 -10.29 -27.49 0.81
CA LEU A 105 -10.32 -28.15 -0.50
C LEU A 105 -11.23 -27.44 -1.50
N ASN A 106 -12.35 -26.88 -1.04
CA ASN A 106 -13.25 -26.07 -1.88
C ASN A 106 -12.61 -24.73 -2.24
N ALA A 107 -11.96 -24.06 -1.27
CA ALA A 107 -11.19 -22.85 -1.53
C ALA A 107 -10.03 -23.08 -2.52
N LEU A 108 -9.35 -24.23 -2.45
CA LEU A 108 -8.28 -24.59 -3.38
C LEU A 108 -8.75 -24.90 -4.81
N LYS A 109 -10.05 -25.14 -5.03
CA LYS A 109 -10.63 -25.34 -6.38
C LYS A 109 -11.05 -24.03 -7.02
N ASP A 110 -11.14 -22.95 -6.25
CA ASP A 110 -11.46 -21.61 -6.74
C ASP A 110 -10.21 -20.97 -7.36
N ALA A 111 -10.32 -20.56 -8.63
CA ALA A 111 -9.21 -19.97 -9.37
C ALA A 111 -8.84 -18.55 -8.89
N ASP A 112 -9.71 -17.87 -8.14
CA ASP A 112 -9.45 -16.54 -7.59
C ASP A 112 -8.78 -16.59 -6.20
N VAL A 113 -8.78 -17.75 -5.53
CA VAL A 113 -8.14 -17.96 -4.23
C VAL A 113 -6.68 -18.38 -4.41
N ASN A 114 -5.77 -17.43 -4.17
CA ASN A 114 -4.33 -17.63 -4.37
C ASN A 114 -3.53 -17.82 -3.06
N LEU A 115 -4.17 -17.62 -1.89
CA LEU A 115 -3.52 -17.73 -0.59
C LEU A 115 -4.52 -18.23 0.46
N ILE A 116 -4.11 -19.23 1.23
CA ILE A 116 -4.88 -19.76 2.38
C ILE A 116 -3.99 -19.73 3.62
N GLY A 117 -4.39 -18.95 4.62
CA GLY A 117 -3.69 -18.85 5.89
C GLY A 117 -4.25 -19.82 6.94
N VAL A 118 -3.40 -20.68 7.52
CA VAL A 118 -3.77 -21.57 8.64
C VAL A 118 -3.06 -21.10 9.91
N TYR A 119 -3.80 -20.52 10.86
CA TYR A 119 -3.25 -19.94 12.09
C TYR A 119 -3.77 -20.65 13.36
N GLY A 120 -3.08 -20.45 14.49
CA GLY A 120 -3.44 -21.05 15.79
C GLY A 120 -2.25 -21.28 16.72
N MET A 121 -2.50 -21.64 17.98
CA MET A 121 -1.43 -21.88 18.99
C MET A 121 -0.41 -22.95 18.54
N GLY A 122 0.82 -22.89 19.04
CA GLY A 122 1.83 -23.91 18.78
C GLY A 122 1.35 -25.30 19.19
N GLY A 123 1.63 -26.34 18.39
CA GLY A 123 1.28 -27.73 18.73
C GLY A 123 -0.14 -28.20 18.38
N VAL A 124 -1.05 -27.34 17.91
CA VAL A 124 -2.46 -27.71 17.60
C VAL A 124 -2.66 -28.56 16.33
N GLY A 125 -1.58 -28.98 15.66
CA GLY A 125 -1.63 -29.83 14.47
C GLY A 125 -1.80 -29.10 13.14
N LYS A 126 -1.48 -27.80 13.05
CA LYS A 126 -1.55 -27.01 11.79
C LYS A 126 -0.71 -27.63 10.67
N THR A 127 0.53 -27.97 10.96
CA THR A 127 1.44 -28.61 10.01
C THR A 127 0.92 -29.97 9.56
N THR A 128 0.28 -30.72 10.47
CA THR A 128 -0.36 -32.00 10.16
C THR A 128 -1.58 -31.83 9.25
N LEU A 129 -2.39 -30.80 9.48
CA LEU A 129 -3.53 -30.44 8.63
C LEU A 129 -3.08 -30.08 7.21
N VAL A 130 -2.09 -29.19 7.08
CA VAL A 130 -1.52 -28.79 5.78
C VAL A 130 -0.92 -29.99 5.03
N LYS A 131 -0.20 -30.88 5.73
CA LYS A 131 0.32 -32.11 5.13
C LYS A 131 -0.80 -33.04 4.64
N ARG A 132 -1.89 -33.17 5.41
CA ARG A 132 -3.05 -33.99 5.01
C ARG A 132 -3.77 -33.41 3.79
N ILE A 133 -3.96 -32.09 3.74
CA ILE A 133 -4.54 -31.40 2.58
C ILE A 133 -3.64 -31.60 1.36
N ALA A 134 -2.33 -31.42 1.48
CA ALA A 134 -1.40 -31.65 0.38
C ALA A 134 -1.47 -33.08 -0.17
N THR A 135 -1.65 -34.09 0.69
CA THR A 135 -1.90 -35.48 0.26
C THR A 135 -3.24 -35.62 -0.48
N LEU A 136 -4.33 -35.12 0.10
CA LEU A 136 -5.68 -35.21 -0.51
C LEU A 136 -5.75 -34.50 -1.85
N VAL A 137 -5.17 -33.32 -1.95
CA VAL A 137 -5.08 -32.52 -3.18
C VAL A 137 -4.34 -33.27 -4.29
N ARG A 138 -3.29 -34.01 -3.91
CA ARG A 138 -2.51 -34.85 -4.83
C ARG A 138 -3.31 -36.08 -5.28
N GLU A 139 -4.01 -36.75 -4.36
CA GLU A 139 -4.87 -37.91 -4.65
C GLU A 139 -6.09 -37.54 -5.51
N LEU A 140 -6.68 -36.37 -5.24
CA LEU A 140 -7.83 -35.84 -5.98
C LEU A 140 -7.41 -35.18 -7.32
N GLY A 141 -6.12 -35.04 -7.59
CA GLY A 141 -5.60 -34.47 -8.83
C GLY A 141 -5.97 -32.99 -9.05
N ILE A 142 -6.27 -32.24 -7.98
CA ILE A 142 -6.69 -30.83 -8.06
C ILE A 142 -5.56 -29.97 -8.62
N PHE A 143 -4.31 -30.27 -8.24
CA PHE A 143 -3.12 -29.66 -8.85
C PHE A 143 -2.21 -30.72 -9.45
N LYS A 144 -1.59 -30.38 -10.57
CA LYS A 144 -0.58 -31.22 -11.24
C LYS A 144 0.67 -31.42 -10.38
N LEU A 145 0.93 -30.49 -9.46
CA LEU A 145 2.13 -30.46 -8.65
C LEU A 145 1.83 -29.82 -7.29
N VAL A 146 2.26 -30.47 -6.23
CA VAL A 146 2.03 -30.04 -4.84
C VAL A 146 3.35 -30.09 -4.10
N VAL A 147 3.85 -28.92 -3.71
CA VAL A 147 5.15 -28.71 -3.06
C VAL A 147 4.91 -28.31 -1.59
N ILE A 148 5.71 -28.87 -0.68
CA ILE A 148 5.70 -28.50 0.74
C ILE A 148 7.12 -28.05 1.09
N ALA A 149 7.27 -26.82 1.58
CA ALA A 149 8.53 -26.30 2.09
C ALA A 149 8.37 -25.89 3.56
N ILE A 150 9.38 -26.14 4.39
CA ILE A 150 9.34 -25.82 5.83
C ILE A 150 10.10 -24.52 6.08
N VAL A 151 9.38 -23.50 6.57
CA VAL A 151 9.95 -22.21 6.93
C VAL A 151 10.11 -22.13 8.45
N THR A 152 11.32 -21.84 8.94
CA THR A 152 11.63 -21.69 10.38
C THR A 152 11.89 -20.22 10.74
N HIS A 153 12.01 -19.89 12.03
CA HIS A 153 12.28 -18.51 12.50
C HIS A 153 13.59 -17.90 11.96
N SER A 154 14.55 -18.71 11.52
CA SER A 154 15.75 -18.28 10.80
C SER A 154 15.64 -18.77 9.35
N VAL A 155 15.03 -17.96 8.49
CA VAL A 155 14.75 -18.34 7.10
C VAL A 155 16.05 -18.35 6.30
N VAL A 156 16.57 -19.54 5.99
CA VAL A 156 17.66 -19.71 5.03
C VAL A 156 17.03 -19.89 3.64
N VAL A 157 16.94 -18.79 2.89
CA VAL A 157 16.24 -18.75 1.58
C VAL A 157 16.77 -19.81 0.61
N THR A 158 18.07 -20.09 0.66
CA THR A 158 18.69 -21.08 -0.20
C THR A 158 18.19 -22.50 0.05
N SER A 159 17.79 -22.84 1.28
CA SER A 159 17.25 -24.16 1.65
C SER A 159 15.79 -24.31 1.23
N VAL A 160 14.98 -23.26 1.41
CA VAL A 160 13.57 -23.25 0.96
C VAL A 160 13.50 -23.38 -0.56
N GLN A 161 14.35 -22.65 -1.30
CA GLN A 161 14.46 -22.77 -2.75
C GLN A 161 14.96 -24.16 -3.19
N GLN A 162 15.90 -24.75 -2.44
CA GLN A 162 16.42 -26.08 -2.72
C GLN A 162 15.33 -27.14 -2.54
N GLU A 163 14.57 -27.10 -1.44
CA GLU A 163 13.44 -27.99 -1.20
C GLU A 163 12.41 -27.88 -2.33
N ILE A 164 11.99 -26.67 -2.69
CA ILE A 164 11.05 -26.46 -3.79
C ILE A 164 11.61 -27.03 -5.09
N ALA A 165 12.87 -26.74 -5.42
CA ALA A 165 13.50 -27.21 -6.64
C ALA A 165 13.60 -28.75 -6.72
N GLU A 166 13.89 -29.42 -5.60
CA GLU A 166 13.89 -30.89 -5.52
C GLU A 166 12.51 -31.48 -5.80
N TRP A 167 11.44 -30.85 -5.30
CA TRP A 167 10.06 -31.26 -5.60
C TRP A 167 9.64 -31.01 -7.06
N LEU A 168 10.27 -30.04 -7.72
CA LEU A 168 10.05 -29.73 -9.15
C LEU A 168 10.95 -30.56 -10.10
N ASP A 169 11.75 -31.50 -9.58
CA ASP A 169 12.80 -32.24 -10.30
C ASP A 169 13.83 -31.30 -10.99
N PHE A 170 14.09 -30.16 -10.34
CA PHE A 170 14.99 -29.10 -10.80
C PHE A 170 16.30 -29.15 -10.00
N LYS A 171 17.43 -29.44 -10.65
CA LYS A 171 18.74 -29.47 -9.97
C LYS A 171 19.33 -28.08 -9.82
N LEU A 172 19.18 -27.43 -8.65
CA LEU A 172 19.96 -26.23 -8.28
C LEU A 172 21.36 -26.64 -7.80
N GLY A 173 22.41 -26.28 -8.55
CA GLY A 173 23.77 -26.82 -8.36
C GLY A 173 24.87 -25.78 -8.19
N ALA A 174 24.58 -24.53 -7.80
CA ALA A 174 25.60 -23.51 -7.54
C ALA A 174 25.14 -22.43 -6.52
N GLU A 175 26.13 -21.80 -5.88
CA GLU A 175 26.09 -21.08 -4.60
C GLU A 175 25.53 -19.63 -4.59
N SER A 176 25.17 -19.01 -5.73
CA SER A 176 24.67 -17.61 -5.73
C SER A 176 23.28 -17.41 -6.39
N ILE A 177 22.52 -16.45 -5.87
CA ILE A 177 21.17 -16.07 -6.33
C ILE A 177 21.16 -15.66 -7.82
N ALA A 178 22.20 -14.98 -8.29
CA ALA A 178 22.35 -14.59 -9.69
C ALA A 178 22.47 -15.79 -10.65
N VAL A 179 23.04 -16.92 -10.18
CA VAL A 179 23.18 -18.15 -10.98
C VAL A 179 21.89 -18.98 -10.97
N ARG A 180 21.12 -18.92 -9.89
CA ARG A 180 19.79 -19.56 -9.79
C ARG A 180 18.76 -18.84 -10.67
N ALA A 181 18.79 -17.51 -10.67
CA ALA A 181 18.08 -16.63 -11.61
C ALA A 181 18.35 -16.97 -13.08
N ALA A 182 19.62 -17.25 -13.41
CA ALA A 182 20.07 -17.60 -14.74
C ALA A 182 19.63 -18.99 -15.23
N ARG A 183 18.80 -19.74 -14.48
CA ARG A 183 18.26 -21.04 -14.90
C ARG A 183 16.79 -21.02 -15.32
N LEU A 184 16.09 -19.90 -15.14
CA LEU A 184 14.78 -19.62 -15.73
C LEU A 184 14.96 -18.97 -17.12
N ILE A 185 15.70 -19.66 -17.98
CA ILE A 185 16.01 -19.24 -19.36
C ILE A 185 14.81 -19.65 -20.20
N LEU A 186 14.12 -18.67 -20.79
CA LEU A 186 13.16 -18.93 -21.87
C LEU A 186 13.89 -19.66 -23.00
N GLU A 187 13.23 -20.69 -23.54
CA GLU A 187 13.73 -21.32 -24.74
C GLU A 187 13.82 -20.31 -25.88
N HIS A 188 14.67 -20.58 -26.86
CA HIS A 188 14.96 -19.64 -27.94
C HIS A 188 13.72 -19.03 -28.61
N GLN A 189 12.73 -19.88 -28.83
CA GLN A 189 11.48 -19.52 -29.50
C GLN A 189 10.60 -18.64 -28.60
N GLU A 190 10.55 -18.93 -27.31
CA GLU A 190 9.79 -18.15 -26.32
C GLU A 190 10.45 -16.78 -26.08
N ALA A 191 11.78 -16.76 -26.00
CA ALA A 191 12.57 -15.55 -25.87
C ALA A 191 12.37 -14.61 -27.08
N TRP A 192 12.43 -15.16 -28.30
CA TRP A 192 12.12 -14.41 -29.51
C TRP A 192 10.67 -13.92 -29.53
N SER A 193 9.71 -14.77 -29.18
CA SER A 193 8.28 -14.40 -29.18
C SER A 193 8.00 -13.25 -28.21
N LEU A 194 8.63 -13.26 -27.03
CA LEU A 194 8.54 -12.16 -26.06
C LEU A 194 9.20 -10.88 -26.61
N PHE A 195 10.37 -10.99 -27.24
CA PHE A 195 11.08 -9.85 -27.84
C PHE A 195 10.25 -9.20 -28.97
N GLU A 196 9.78 -10.01 -29.92
CA GLU A 196 8.95 -9.57 -31.06
C GLU A 196 7.67 -8.87 -30.56
N LYS A 197 7.00 -9.41 -29.55
CA LYS A 197 5.81 -8.80 -28.94
C LYS A 197 6.10 -7.43 -28.30
N LYS A 198 7.27 -7.25 -27.67
CA LYS A 198 7.63 -6.01 -26.98
C LYS A 198 8.05 -4.89 -27.94
N VAL A 199 8.81 -5.22 -28.97
CA VAL A 199 9.19 -4.28 -30.03
C VAL A 199 7.96 -3.88 -30.87
N GLY A 200 7.06 -4.82 -31.12
CA GLY A 200 5.93 -4.66 -32.04
C GLY A 200 6.34 -4.93 -33.50
N ASP A 201 5.47 -4.57 -34.45
CA ASP A 201 5.71 -4.83 -35.87
C ASP A 201 6.98 -4.12 -36.37
N LEU A 202 8.01 -4.92 -36.67
CA LEU A 202 9.23 -4.48 -37.35
C LEU A 202 8.87 -4.13 -38.81
N LYS A 203 8.64 -2.83 -39.08
CA LYS A 203 8.26 -2.33 -40.41
C LYS A 203 9.33 -2.58 -41.49
N ASP A 204 10.60 -2.72 -41.10
CA ASP A 204 11.72 -3.02 -41.99
C ASP A 204 12.11 -4.50 -41.85
N SER A 205 11.94 -5.25 -42.92
CA SER A 205 12.28 -6.68 -42.98
C SER A 205 13.77 -6.94 -42.77
N ASN A 206 14.64 -5.97 -43.02
CA ASN A 206 16.09 -6.08 -42.81
C ASN A 206 16.49 -6.03 -41.33
N LEU A 207 15.61 -5.57 -40.44
CA LEU A 207 15.87 -5.53 -39.00
C LEU A 207 15.61 -6.87 -38.31
N ARG A 208 14.78 -7.74 -38.91
CA ARG A 208 14.41 -9.02 -38.29
C ARG A 208 15.62 -9.91 -37.96
N PRO A 209 16.62 -10.10 -38.85
CA PRO A 209 17.81 -10.89 -38.52
C PRO A 209 18.62 -10.31 -37.36
N ILE A 210 18.75 -8.97 -37.32
CA ILE A 210 19.46 -8.25 -36.25
C ILE A 210 18.71 -8.42 -34.92
N ALA A 211 17.39 -8.24 -34.94
CA ALA A 211 16.52 -8.37 -33.78
C ALA A 211 16.55 -9.79 -33.19
N VAL A 212 16.49 -10.82 -34.04
CA VAL A 212 16.62 -12.22 -33.61
C VAL A 212 17.96 -12.43 -32.92
N GLU A 213 19.05 -11.91 -33.48
CA GLU A 213 20.38 -12.06 -32.89
C GLU A 213 20.51 -11.37 -31.53
N ILE A 214 19.99 -10.15 -31.39
CA ILE A 214 19.94 -9.41 -30.12
C ILE A 214 19.09 -10.17 -29.08
N ALA A 215 17.95 -10.75 -29.47
CA ALA A 215 17.12 -11.55 -28.56
C ALA A 215 17.89 -12.77 -28.02
N LYS A 216 18.69 -13.45 -28.84
CA LYS A 216 19.55 -14.56 -28.36
C LYS A 216 20.56 -14.10 -27.33
N ARG A 217 21.13 -12.90 -27.56
CA ARG A 217 22.16 -12.29 -26.70
C ARG A 217 21.62 -11.98 -25.30
N CYS A 218 20.30 -11.80 -25.15
CA CYS A 218 19.63 -11.67 -23.86
C CYS A 218 19.55 -12.98 -23.05
N ALA A 219 20.09 -14.09 -23.57
CA ALA A 219 20.23 -15.38 -22.89
C ALA A 219 18.93 -15.93 -22.28
N GLY A 220 17.79 -15.68 -22.91
CA GLY A 220 16.48 -16.17 -22.48
C GLY A 220 15.97 -15.54 -21.17
N LEU A 221 16.61 -14.50 -20.64
CA LEU A 221 16.17 -13.85 -19.40
C LEU A 221 15.05 -12.84 -19.71
N PRO A 222 13.81 -13.04 -19.21
CA PRO A 222 12.68 -12.16 -19.55
C PRO A 222 12.96 -10.69 -19.23
N ILE A 223 13.60 -10.38 -18.10
CA ILE A 223 13.91 -9.00 -17.71
C ILE A 223 14.84 -8.30 -18.72
N LEU A 224 15.85 -9.01 -19.23
CA LEU A 224 16.78 -8.47 -20.21
C LEU A 224 16.12 -8.34 -21.58
N ILE A 225 15.37 -9.36 -21.99
CA ILE A 225 14.62 -9.37 -23.25
C ILE A 225 13.70 -8.16 -23.30
N VAL A 226 12.92 -7.94 -22.23
CA VAL A 226 11.95 -6.85 -22.18
C VAL A 226 12.64 -5.49 -22.11
N ALA A 227 13.69 -5.33 -21.30
CA ALA A 227 14.43 -4.06 -21.21
C ALA A 227 15.09 -3.68 -22.55
N VAL A 228 15.84 -4.61 -23.16
CA VAL A 228 16.53 -4.37 -24.44
C VAL A 228 15.54 -4.16 -25.59
N ALA A 229 14.48 -4.99 -25.67
CA ALA A 229 13.43 -4.83 -26.68
C ALA A 229 12.77 -3.45 -26.58
N THR A 230 12.50 -2.99 -25.35
CA THR A 230 11.86 -1.69 -25.12
C THR A 230 12.81 -0.53 -25.43
N ALA A 231 14.09 -0.64 -25.09
CA ALA A 231 15.10 0.37 -25.42
C ALA A 231 15.31 0.55 -26.94
N LEU A 232 15.22 -0.56 -27.70
CA LEU A 232 15.35 -0.56 -29.16
C LEU A 232 14.04 -0.27 -29.90
N LYS A 233 12.92 -0.18 -29.17
CA LYS A 233 11.62 0.13 -29.75
C LYS A 233 11.65 1.52 -30.40
N ASN A 234 11.14 1.59 -31.63
CA ASN A 234 11.11 2.82 -32.45
C ASN A 234 12.50 3.38 -32.84
N LYS A 235 13.59 2.61 -32.65
CA LYS A 235 14.94 3.01 -33.07
C LYS A 235 15.21 2.76 -34.54
N GLN A 236 16.13 3.52 -35.10
CA GLN A 236 16.54 3.43 -36.51
C GLN A 236 17.51 2.28 -36.75
N ALA A 237 17.62 1.81 -37.99
CA ALA A 237 18.43 0.64 -38.33
C ALA A 237 19.91 0.74 -37.91
N PHE A 238 20.51 1.93 -37.95
CA PHE A 238 21.90 2.11 -37.50
C PHE A 238 22.05 1.92 -35.98
N GLU A 239 21.07 2.32 -35.17
CA GLU A 239 21.07 2.10 -33.71
C GLU A 239 20.92 0.62 -33.37
N TRP A 240 20.14 -0.14 -34.15
CA TRP A 240 20.04 -1.61 -34.01
C TRP A 240 21.37 -2.32 -34.32
N ASN A 241 22.09 -1.86 -35.35
CA ASN A 241 23.40 -2.41 -35.69
C ASN A 241 24.43 -2.07 -34.62
N ASP A 242 24.47 -0.83 -34.14
CA ASP A 242 25.35 -0.40 -33.06
C ASP A 242 25.08 -1.20 -31.77
N ALA A 243 23.81 -1.37 -31.40
CA ALA A 243 23.42 -2.19 -30.25
C ALA A 243 23.90 -3.63 -30.35
N LEU A 244 23.81 -4.24 -31.54
CA LEU A 244 24.34 -5.58 -31.78
C LEU A 244 25.87 -5.61 -31.64
N GLU A 245 26.60 -4.62 -32.16
CA GLU A 245 28.05 -4.53 -32.00
C GLU A 245 28.46 -4.34 -30.53
N GLN A 246 27.76 -3.48 -29.78
CA GLN A 246 27.99 -3.32 -28.34
C GLN A 246 27.81 -4.66 -27.60
N LEU A 247 26.76 -5.42 -27.90
CA LEU A 247 26.54 -6.74 -27.29
C LEU A 247 27.56 -7.81 -27.73
N LYS A 248 28.17 -7.67 -28.91
CA LYS A 248 29.26 -8.57 -29.38
C LYS A 248 30.58 -8.31 -28.66
N ILE A 249 30.88 -7.07 -28.29
CA ILE A 249 32.13 -6.71 -27.60
C ILE A 249 32.27 -7.45 -26.26
N PHE A 250 31.14 -7.74 -25.61
CA PHE A 250 31.10 -8.34 -24.28
C PHE A 250 30.89 -9.87 -24.27
N ASP A 251 31.23 -10.58 -25.34
CA ASP A 251 31.15 -12.05 -25.47
C ASP A 251 32.13 -12.85 -24.58
N GLY A 252 32.62 -12.25 -23.50
CA GLY A 252 33.52 -12.89 -22.54
C GLY A 252 32.83 -13.99 -21.72
N ARG A 253 33.62 -14.98 -21.25
CA ARG A 253 33.15 -16.07 -20.38
C ARG A 253 32.55 -15.51 -19.07
N GLY A 254 31.26 -15.75 -18.83
CA GLY A 254 30.56 -15.48 -17.55
C GLY A 254 29.12 -14.96 -17.73
N HIS A 255 28.15 -15.58 -17.06
CA HIS A 255 26.73 -15.19 -17.16
C HIS A 255 26.46 -13.75 -16.67
N GLU A 256 27.17 -13.29 -15.64
CA GLU A 256 27.02 -11.95 -15.06
C GLU A 256 27.39 -10.83 -16.05
N LYS A 257 28.52 -10.97 -16.76
CA LYS A 257 28.96 -9.97 -17.75
C LYS A 257 27.93 -9.82 -18.87
N ARG A 258 27.33 -10.92 -19.32
CA ARG A 258 26.29 -10.90 -20.35
C ARG A 258 25.04 -10.17 -19.86
N VAL A 259 24.61 -10.42 -18.62
CA VAL A 259 23.46 -9.75 -17.99
C VAL A 259 23.71 -8.23 -17.91
N TYR A 260 24.87 -7.84 -17.38
CA TYR A 260 25.22 -6.43 -17.19
C TYR A 260 25.37 -5.70 -18.51
N SER A 261 25.89 -6.35 -19.56
CA SER A 261 26.02 -5.72 -20.89
C SER A 261 24.66 -5.41 -21.51
N ALA A 262 23.66 -6.28 -21.33
CA ALA A 262 22.30 -6.04 -21.81
C ALA A 262 21.60 -4.90 -21.03
N LEU A 263 21.83 -4.83 -19.72
CA LEU A 263 21.33 -3.73 -18.89
C LEU A 263 22.05 -2.41 -19.20
N GLU A 264 23.36 -2.45 -19.46
CA GLU A 264 24.16 -1.29 -19.86
C GLU A 264 23.70 -0.74 -21.21
N LEU A 265 23.41 -1.60 -22.18
CA LEU A 265 22.78 -1.19 -23.43
C LEU A 265 21.46 -0.46 -23.18
N SER A 266 20.59 -1.02 -22.33
CA SER A 266 19.30 -0.41 -22.00
C SER A 266 19.46 0.94 -21.29
N TYR A 267 20.44 1.03 -20.37
CA TYR A 267 20.81 2.25 -19.67
C TYR A 267 21.35 3.33 -20.63
N ASN A 268 22.14 2.95 -21.63
CA ASN A 268 22.73 3.89 -22.59
C ASN A 268 21.66 4.64 -23.41
N PHE A 269 20.51 4.00 -23.66
CA PHE A 269 19.38 4.61 -24.37
C PHE A 269 18.53 5.58 -23.52
N LEU A 270 18.73 5.62 -22.20
CA LEU A 270 18.05 6.57 -21.31
C LEU A 270 18.50 8.02 -21.57
N ARG A 271 17.60 8.98 -21.35
CA ARG A 271 17.93 10.41 -21.31
C ARG A 271 18.63 10.75 -20.00
N ASP A 272 19.23 11.94 -19.94
CA ASP A 272 20.12 12.33 -18.85
C ASP A 272 19.44 12.34 -17.47
N GLU A 273 18.18 12.74 -17.40
CA GLU A 273 17.43 12.75 -16.13
C GLU A 273 17.08 11.34 -15.65
N GLU A 274 16.69 10.43 -16.55
CA GLU A 274 16.48 9.02 -16.21
C GLU A 274 17.79 8.37 -15.74
N LYS A 275 18.90 8.63 -16.45
CA LYS A 275 20.23 8.15 -16.05
C LYS A 275 20.62 8.65 -14.67
N SER A 276 20.35 9.91 -14.38
CA SER A 276 20.65 10.54 -13.09
C SER A 276 19.84 9.91 -11.96
N LEU A 277 18.54 9.70 -12.17
CA LEU A 277 17.69 9.03 -11.18
C LEU A 277 18.07 7.56 -10.99
N PHE A 278 18.37 6.85 -12.08
CA PHE A 278 18.81 5.45 -12.04
C PHE A 278 20.09 5.28 -11.21
N ARG A 279 21.08 6.17 -11.38
CA ARG A 279 22.31 6.19 -10.57
C ARG A 279 22.05 6.47 -9.09
N LEU A 280 21.08 7.35 -8.77
CA LEU A 280 20.68 7.59 -7.39
C LEU A 280 20.06 6.33 -6.77
N LEU A 281 19.11 5.71 -7.46
CA LEU A 281 18.45 4.48 -7.00
C LEU A 281 19.43 3.31 -6.80
N GLY A 282 20.49 3.23 -7.60
CA GLY A 282 21.57 2.24 -7.41
C GLY A 282 22.38 2.41 -6.13
N GLN A 283 22.31 3.58 -5.49
CA GLN A 283 22.95 3.85 -4.19
C GLN A 283 22.00 3.64 -3.00
N LEU A 284 20.70 3.54 -3.26
CA LEU A 284 19.66 3.37 -2.24
C LEU A 284 19.27 1.89 -2.12
N THR A 285 18.26 1.55 -1.33
CA THR A 285 17.71 0.19 -1.35
C THR A 285 16.91 -0.06 -2.63
N ALA A 286 16.63 -1.32 -2.94
CA ALA A 286 15.86 -1.68 -4.13
C ALA A 286 14.39 -1.22 -4.07
N ASN A 287 13.89 -0.80 -2.90
CA ASN A 287 12.51 -0.40 -2.66
C ASN A 287 12.43 0.89 -1.84
N GLU A 288 12.26 2.02 -2.50
CA GLU A 288 12.31 3.34 -1.89
C GLU A 288 10.96 4.04 -1.88
N ASP A 289 10.72 4.83 -0.83
CA ASP A 289 9.56 5.71 -0.72
C ASP A 289 9.77 6.96 -1.59
N ILE A 290 8.74 7.38 -2.35
CA ILE A 290 8.84 8.52 -3.27
C ILE A 290 9.07 9.84 -2.51
N ARG A 291 8.53 9.98 -1.29
CA ARG A 291 8.75 11.16 -0.44
C ARG A 291 10.21 11.21 0.02
N ASP A 292 10.82 10.09 0.39
CA ASP A 292 12.23 10.05 0.75
C ASP A 292 13.14 10.28 -0.47
N LEU A 293 12.79 9.68 -1.62
CA LEU A 293 13.48 9.92 -2.88
C LEU A 293 13.47 11.40 -3.29
N LEU A 294 12.35 12.11 -3.08
CA LEU A 294 12.25 13.54 -3.33
C LEU A 294 13.28 14.35 -2.51
N LYS A 295 13.54 13.97 -1.25
CA LYS A 295 14.51 14.66 -0.37
C LYS A 295 15.92 14.62 -0.98
N TYR A 296 16.30 13.48 -1.55
CA TYR A 296 17.59 13.32 -2.23
C TYR A 296 17.63 14.09 -3.56
N VAL A 297 16.59 13.97 -4.38
CA VAL A 297 16.47 14.67 -5.67
C VAL A 297 16.64 16.18 -5.50
N VAL A 298 16.05 16.76 -4.45
CA VAL A 298 16.18 18.17 -4.10
C VAL A 298 17.61 18.51 -3.70
N GLY A 299 18.22 17.74 -2.79
CA GLY A 299 19.57 18.01 -2.30
C GLY A 299 20.66 17.87 -3.36
N PHE A 300 20.50 16.96 -4.32
CA PHE A 300 21.38 16.88 -5.49
C PHE A 300 21.07 17.91 -6.57
N GLY A 301 19.82 18.40 -6.61
CA GLY A 301 19.33 19.28 -7.67
C GLY A 301 19.22 18.60 -9.04
N LEU A 302 18.79 17.32 -9.08
CA LEU A 302 18.87 16.47 -10.29
C LEU A 302 18.11 17.00 -11.52
N PHE A 303 17.08 17.83 -11.33
CA PHE A 303 16.23 18.35 -12.41
C PHE A 303 16.42 19.85 -12.64
N ASN A 304 17.67 20.32 -12.70
CA ASN A 304 18.01 21.74 -12.94
C ASN A 304 17.40 22.72 -11.92
N GLN A 305 17.26 22.28 -10.66
CA GLN A 305 16.74 23.09 -9.54
C GLN A 305 15.42 23.81 -9.86
N LEU A 306 14.38 23.03 -10.17
CA LEU A 306 13.03 23.57 -10.38
C LEU A 306 12.57 24.45 -9.19
N ILE A 307 11.81 25.49 -9.53
CA ILE A 307 11.45 26.58 -8.62
C ILE A 307 10.64 26.09 -7.40
N THR A 308 9.82 25.05 -7.55
CA THR A 308 8.94 24.52 -6.48
C THR A 308 9.14 23.02 -6.27
N LEU A 309 8.93 22.55 -5.04
CA LEU A 309 8.94 21.14 -4.68
C LEU A 309 7.85 20.36 -5.41
N LYS A 310 6.70 20.99 -5.67
CA LYS A 310 5.66 20.46 -6.54
C LYS A 310 6.20 20.14 -7.94
N ALA A 311 6.87 21.10 -8.59
CA ALA A 311 7.42 20.90 -9.92
C ALA A 311 8.47 19.79 -9.93
N THR A 312 9.34 19.76 -8.91
CA THR A 312 10.33 18.68 -8.70
C THR A 312 9.66 17.33 -8.53
N ARG A 313 8.60 17.21 -7.73
CA ARG A 313 7.83 15.97 -7.54
C ARG A 313 7.17 15.51 -8.84
N ASN A 314 6.52 16.42 -9.58
CA ASN A 314 5.89 16.07 -10.85
C ASN A 314 6.92 15.58 -11.88
N ARG A 315 8.10 16.21 -11.92
CA ARG A 315 9.18 15.76 -12.79
C ARG A 315 9.74 14.40 -12.33
N LEU A 316 9.93 14.20 -11.04
CA LEU A 316 10.34 12.92 -10.45
C LEU A 316 9.38 11.80 -10.85
N LEU A 317 8.07 11.99 -10.67
CA LEU A 317 7.05 11.01 -11.05
C LEU A 317 7.04 10.73 -12.56
N THR A 318 7.29 11.73 -13.39
CA THR A 318 7.43 11.56 -14.83
C THR A 318 8.64 10.68 -15.17
N VAL A 319 9.79 10.98 -14.59
CA VAL A 319 11.04 10.22 -14.81
C VAL A 319 10.91 8.78 -14.28
N ILE A 320 10.23 8.58 -13.13
CA ILE A 320 9.87 7.25 -12.61
C ILE A 320 9.00 6.50 -13.63
N SER A 321 7.96 7.15 -14.16
CA SER A 321 7.09 6.56 -15.17
C SER A 321 7.88 6.16 -16.44
N ASP A 322 8.81 7.01 -16.88
CA ASP A 322 9.65 6.72 -18.06
C ASP A 322 10.62 5.55 -17.81
N LEU A 323 11.16 5.42 -16.60
CA LEU A 323 11.97 4.27 -16.18
C LEU A 323 11.14 2.97 -16.04
N LYS A 324 9.89 3.06 -15.59
CA LYS A 324 8.92 1.94 -15.59
C LYS A 324 8.61 1.49 -17.02
N LEU A 325 8.33 2.45 -17.92
CA LEU A 325 8.14 2.17 -19.35
C LEU A 325 9.39 1.53 -19.97
N SER A 326 10.59 1.93 -19.54
CA SER A 326 11.86 1.31 -19.95
C SER A 326 12.11 -0.06 -19.33
N CYS A 327 11.19 -0.55 -18.48
CA CYS A 327 11.25 -1.82 -17.77
C CYS A 327 12.49 -1.98 -16.86
N LEU A 328 13.07 -0.86 -16.42
CA LEU A 328 14.15 -0.81 -15.44
C LEU A 328 13.62 -0.61 -14.01
N LEU A 329 12.36 -0.19 -13.88
CA LEU A 329 11.58 -0.19 -12.64
C LEU A 329 10.37 -1.12 -12.79
N LEU A 330 9.91 -1.66 -11.67
CA LEU A 330 8.74 -2.53 -11.63
C LEU A 330 7.43 -1.72 -11.59
N GLU A 331 6.41 -2.27 -12.26
CA GLU A 331 5.02 -1.86 -12.13
C GLU A 331 4.46 -2.44 -10.82
N ASP A 332 4.84 -1.85 -9.67
CA ASP A 332 4.17 -2.15 -8.41
C ASP A 332 2.87 -1.34 -8.29
N GLY A 333 1.85 -1.93 -7.68
CA GLY A 333 0.51 -1.35 -7.53
C GLY A 333 0.40 -0.29 -6.43
N GLY A 334 1.44 -0.12 -5.59
CA GLY A 334 1.49 0.93 -4.57
C GLY A 334 1.86 2.29 -5.17
N HIS A 335 1.08 3.32 -4.86
CA HIS A 335 1.21 4.64 -5.50
C HIS A 335 2.38 5.49 -4.97
N GLU A 336 3.03 5.08 -3.87
CA GLU A 336 4.04 5.88 -3.15
C GLU A 336 5.45 5.27 -3.11
N ARG A 337 5.70 4.14 -3.79
CA ARG A 337 7.01 3.47 -3.76
C ARG A 337 7.59 3.23 -5.15
N VAL A 338 8.92 3.20 -5.22
CA VAL A 338 9.71 2.88 -6.40
C VAL A 338 10.49 1.61 -6.14
N LYS A 339 10.35 0.64 -7.06
CA LYS A 339 10.99 -0.67 -6.92
C LYS A 339 11.84 -1.01 -8.13
N MET A 340 13.11 -1.33 -7.89
CA MET A 340 14.01 -1.96 -8.85
C MET A 340 13.98 -3.47 -8.65
N HIS A 341 14.10 -4.21 -9.75
CA HIS A 341 14.38 -5.64 -9.66
C HIS A 341 15.81 -5.86 -9.14
N ASP A 342 16.04 -6.86 -8.29
CA ASP A 342 17.33 -7.13 -7.63
C ASP A 342 18.53 -7.16 -8.61
N VAL A 343 18.37 -7.82 -9.76
CA VAL A 343 19.42 -7.87 -10.82
C VAL A 343 19.71 -6.48 -11.40
N VAL A 344 18.68 -5.65 -11.59
CA VAL A 344 18.82 -4.28 -12.12
C VAL A 344 19.44 -3.36 -11.07
N HIS A 345 19.02 -3.50 -9.81
CA HIS A 345 19.58 -2.78 -8.67
C HIS A 345 21.06 -3.13 -8.47
N SER A 346 21.40 -4.42 -8.48
CA SER A 346 22.79 -4.91 -8.41
C SER A 346 23.65 -4.36 -9.55
N PHE A 347 23.13 -4.35 -10.78
CA PHE A 347 23.79 -3.69 -11.91
C PHE A 347 23.99 -2.19 -11.66
N ALA A 348 22.96 -1.48 -11.21
CA ALA A 348 23.03 -0.05 -10.93
C ALA A 348 24.09 0.27 -9.86
N ALA A 349 24.11 -0.48 -8.76
CA ALA A 349 25.11 -0.35 -7.69
C ALA A 349 26.54 -0.61 -8.21
N SER A 350 26.75 -1.68 -8.98
CA SER A 350 28.04 -1.99 -9.60
C SER A 350 28.47 -0.90 -10.60
N PHE A 351 27.53 -0.39 -11.39
CA PHE A 351 27.78 0.65 -12.40
C PHE A 351 28.26 1.94 -11.74
N VAL A 352 27.55 2.41 -10.71
CA VAL A 352 27.89 3.63 -9.97
C VAL A 352 29.21 3.47 -9.23
N SER A 353 29.49 2.30 -8.64
CA SER A 353 30.78 2.02 -7.99
C SER A 353 31.97 2.12 -8.96
N LYS A 354 31.84 1.57 -10.18
CA LYS A 354 32.91 1.55 -11.19
C LYS A 354 33.13 2.88 -11.89
N HIS A 355 32.07 3.63 -12.16
CA HIS A 355 32.14 4.83 -13.00
C HIS A 355 32.15 6.15 -12.22
N ASP A 356 31.55 6.19 -11.03
CA ASP A 356 31.30 7.46 -10.33
C ASP A 356 32.11 7.61 -9.02
N GLN A 357 33.09 6.72 -8.76
CA GLN A 357 33.91 6.72 -7.54
C GLN A 357 33.05 6.72 -6.26
N VAL A 358 32.05 5.83 -6.25
CA VAL A 358 31.08 5.71 -5.16
C VAL A 358 31.37 4.47 -4.35
N LEU A 359 31.43 4.63 -3.03
CA LEU A 359 31.44 3.51 -2.10
C LEU A 359 29.98 3.13 -1.84
N THR A 360 29.56 2.00 -2.39
CA THR A 360 28.23 1.44 -2.14
C THR A 360 28.36 -0.02 -1.75
N ALA A 361 27.52 -0.48 -0.84
CA ALA A 361 27.41 -1.88 -0.47
C ALA A 361 25.96 -2.35 -0.68
N ALA A 362 25.79 -3.64 -0.92
CA ALA A 362 24.46 -4.22 -1.03
C ALA A 362 23.76 -4.17 0.34
N TYR A 363 22.43 -4.18 0.32
CA TYR A 363 21.60 -4.25 1.52
C TYR A 363 22.05 -5.41 2.42
N GLU A 364 22.27 -5.14 3.70
CA GLU A 364 22.73 -6.11 4.72
C GLU A 364 24.07 -6.81 4.43
N ALA A 365 24.84 -6.32 3.46
CA ALA A 365 26.19 -6.80 3.22
C ALA A 365 27.15 -6.39 4.35
N GLU A 366 28.27 -7.10 4.44
CA GLU A 366 29.36 -6.80 5.36
C GLU A 366 30.50 -6.12 4.60
N LEU A 367 30.88 -4.93 5.06
CA LEU A 367 32.08 -4.23 4.62
C LEU A 367 33.22 -4.62 5.58
N GLU A 368 34.09 -5.52 5.13
CA GLU A 368 35.19 -6.06 5.96
C GLU A 368 36.21 -4.98 6.34
N GLU A 369 36.64 -4.17 5.37
CA GLU A 369 37.64 -3.13 5.55
C GLU A 369 37.27 -1.85 4.80
N TRP A 370 37.72 -0.70 5.33
CA TRP A 370 37.57 0.58 4.66
C TRP A 370 38.53 0.70 3.46
N PRO A 371 38.12 1.34 2.35
CA PRO A 371 39.02 1.66 1.25
C PRO A 371 40.23 2.51 1.69
N ASN A 372 41.26 2.54 0.85
CA ASN A 372 42.45 3.34 1.11
C ASN A 372 42.19 4.86 1.00
N GLU A 373 43.12 5.67 1.53
CA GLU A 373 43.00 7.14 1.53
C GLU A 373 42.86 7.74 0.13
N ASP A 374 43.50 7.15 -0.88
CA ASP A 374 43.47 7.68 -2.24
C ASP A 374 42.08 7.53 -2.89
N PHE A 375 41.35 6.47 -2.54
CA PHE A 375 39.93 6.34 -2.89
C PHE A 375 39.12 7.48 -2.26
N PHE A 376 39.27 7.74 -0.96
CA PHE A 376 38.51 8.79 -0.26
C PHE A 376 38.77 10.20 -0.82
N LYS A 377 39.99 10.50 -1.27
CA LYS A 377 40.31 11.78 -1.95
C LYS A 377 39.51 12.01 -3.24
N GLN A 378 39.09 10.94 -3.91
CA GLN A 378 38.33 10.99 -5.17
C GLN A 378 36.85 10.66 -4.99
N CYS A 379 36.47 10.11 -3.84
CA CYS A 379 35.12 9.62 -3.57
C CYS A 379 34.09 10.75 -3.65
N THR A 380 33.03 10.52 -4.41
CA THR A 380 31.95 11.49 -4.63
C THR A 380 30.70 11.18 -3.82
N SER A 381 30.49 9.91 -3.45
CA SER A 381 29.38 9.46 -2.63
C SER A 381 29.75 8.23 -1.80
N ILE A 382 29.24 8.17 -0.58
CA ILE A 382 29.27 6.99 0.29
C ILE A 382 27.82 6.64 0.60
N SER A 383 27.41 5.41 0.29
CA SER A 383 26.09 4.88 0.64
C SER A 383 26.18 3.48 1.22
N LEU A 384 25.75 3.33 2.46
CA LEU A 384 25.86 2.09 3.21
C LEU A 384 24.49 1.76 3.83
N PRO A 385 23.54 1.23 3.03
CA PRO A 385 22.21 0.93 3.50
C PRO A 385 22.17 -0.38 4.30
N TYR A 386 22.03 -0.26 5.61
CA TYR A 386 21.85 -1.37 6.55
C TYR A 386 23.00 -2.38 6.55
N CYS A 387 24.21 -1.93 6.20
CA CYS A 387 25.39 -2.77 6.13
C CYS A 387 26.03 -2.98 7.51
N LYS A 388 26.68 -4.12 7.70
CA LYS A 388 27.65 -4.29 8.79
C LYS A 388 28.94 -3.63 8.38
N ILE A 389 29.41 -2.66 9.16
CA ILE A 389 30.58 -1.86 8.83
C ILE A 389 31.67 -2.00 9.90
N PRO A 390 32.95 -1.80 9.55
CA PRO A 390 34.00 -1.70 10.55
C PRO A 390 33.76 -0.43 11.38
N LYS A 391 34.49 -0.30 12.50
CA LYS A 391 34.46 0.94 13.28
C LYS A 391 34.72 2.15 12.37
N LEU A 392 33.86 3.17 12.48
CA LEU A 392 34.00 4.39 11.71
C LEU A 392 35.32 5.10 12.05
N PRO A 393 36.08 5.60 11.05
CA PRO A 393 37.23 6.45 11.26
C PRO A 393 36.85 7.71 12.03
N GLU A 394 37.80 8.28 12.78
CA GLU A 394 37.53 9.54 13.51
C GLU A 394 37.29 10.72 12.57
N VAL A 395 37.94 10.69 11.41
CA VAL A 395 37.87 11.70 10.33
C VAL A 395 37.95 10.97 8.99
N PHE A 396 37.08 11.33 8.05
CA PHE A 396 37.20 10.93 6.64
C PHE A 396 37.80 12.06 5.81
N GLU A 397 38.87 11.80 5.07
CA GLU A 397 39.44 12.76 4.11
C GLU A 397 38.74 12.68 2.74
N CYS A 398 37.47 13.08 2.68
CA CYS A 398 36.66 13.06 1.45
C CYS A 398 36.29 14.48 0.96
N PRO A 399 37.23 15.24 0.37
CA PRO A 399 37.00 16.64 0.01
C PRO A 399 35.97 16.84 -1.11
N LYS A 400 35.79 15.84 -1.99
CA LYS A 400 34.87 15.86 -3.15
C LYS A 400 33.52 15.20 -2.85
N LEU A 401 33.28 14.80 -1.60
CA LEU A 401 32.08 14.06 -1.24
C LEU A 401 30.84 14.95 -1.33
N LYS A 402 29.86 14.52 -2.12
CA LYS A 402 28.58 15.21 -2.32
C LYS A 402 27.46 14.59 -1.51
N SER A 403 27.56 13.29 -1.22
CA SER A 403 26.57 12.56 -0.41
C SER A 403 27.19 11.55 0.54
N PHE A 404 26.58 11.46 1.72
CA PHE A 404 26.92 10.47 2.74
C PHE A 404 25.60 9.91 3.28
N LEU A 405 25.33 8.64 2.97
CA LEU A 405 24.12 7.93 3.37
C LEU A 405 24.54 6.73 4.23
N LEU A 406 24.13 6.73 5.48
CA LEU A 406 24.44 5.67 6.44
C LEU A 406 23.16 5.27 7.16
N LEU A 407 22.56 4.17 6.70
CA LEU A 407 21.38 3.60 7.32
C LEU A 407 21.85 2.43 8.17
N ASN A 408 21.66 2.54 9.47
CA ASN A 408 22.32 1.67 10.43
C ASN A 408 21.39 0.54 10.92
N GLN A 409 21.97 -0.63 11.20
CA GLN A 409 21.30 -1.69 11.95
C GLN A 409 21.91 -1.91 13.35
N ASP A 410 23.14 -1.47 13.59
CA ASP A 410 23.85 -1.72 14.85
C ASP A 410 23.61 -0.56 15.85
N PRO A 411 22.81 -0.75 16.91
CA PRO A 411 22.53 0.30 17.88
C PRO A 411 23.78 0.79 18.64
N SER A 412 24.90 0.06 18.59
CA SER A 412 26.15 0.42 19.24
C SER A 412 27.03 1.39 18.43
N LEU A 413 26.71 1.60 17.15
CA LEU A 413 27.48 2.46 16.26
C LEU A 413 27.49 3.91 16.78
N LYS A 414 28.70 4.46 16.95
CA LYS A 414 28.91 5.85 17.36
C LYS A 414 29.60 6.63 16.26
N ILE A 415 29.16 7.88 16.08
CA ILE A 415 29.78 8.83 15.17
C ILE A 415 30.72 9.76 15.95
N SER A 416 31.95 9.89 15.44
CA SER A 416 32.93 10.86 15.96
C SER A 416 32.45 12.30 15.73
N GLY A 417 32.70 13.18 16.71
CA GLY A 417 32.39 14.60 16.58
C GLY A 417 33.07 15.28 15.38
N ASN A 418 34.22 14.77 14.94
CA ASN A 418 35.03 15.35 13.85
C ASN A 418 34.84 14.69 12.48
N LEU A 419 33.92 13.72 12.36
CA LEU A 419 33.74 12.88 11.17
C LEU A 419 33.59 13.70 9.89
N PHE A 420 32.82 14.79 9.95
CA PHE A 420 32.42 15.59 8.78
C PHE A 420 33.37 16.76 8.48
N SER A 421 34.44 16.95 9.26
CA SER A 421 35.30 18.15 9.22
C SER A 421 36.01 18.41 7.88
N LYS A 422 36.13 17.40 7.02
CA LYS A 422 36.79 17.49 5.70
C LYS A 422 35.83 17.31 4.50
N MET A 423 34.51 17.30 4.72
CA MET A 423 33.50 17.06 3.67
C MET A 423 32.85 18.37 3.20
N LYS A 424 33.65 19.32 2.70
CA LYS A 424 33.16 20.69 2.40
C LYS A 424 32.17 20.78 1.23
N GLU A 425 32.16 19.81 0.33
CA GLU A 425 31.26 19.77 -0.84
C GLU A 425 29.95 19.00 -0.57
N LEU A 426 29.73 18.54 0.68
CA LEU A 426 28.60 17.68 1.02
C LEU A 426 27.27 18.43 0.85
N LYS A 427 26.37 17.86 0.05
CA LYS A 427 25.02 18.38 -0.22
C LYS A 427 23.93 17.56 0.45
N VAL A 428 24.13 16.25 0.57
CA VAL A 428 23.14 15.31 1.11
C VAL A 428 23.78 14.49 2.23
N LEU A 429 23.17 14.54 3.42
CA LEU A 429 23.56 13.73 4.56
C LEU A 429 22.32 12.98 5.07
N ASP A 430 22.38 11.65 5.05
CA ASP A 430 21.37 10.78 5.66
C ASP A 430 22.04 9.89 6.71
N LEU A 431 21.59 10.04 7.94
CA LEU A 431 21.96 9.21 9.08
C LEU A 431 20.68 8.62 9.63
N THR A 432 20.43 7.35 9.37
CA THR A 432 19.19 6.69 9.79
C THR A 432 19.49 5.63 10.84
N LYS A 433 18.69 5.59 11.93
CA LYS A 433 18.84 4.66 13.07
C LYS A 433 20.20 4.77 13.77
N ILE A 434 20.67 5.99 14.00
CA ILE A 434 21.95 6.25 14.70
C ILE A 434 21.69 6.99 16.02
N ASN A 435 22.42 6.63 17.07
CA ASN A 435 22.45 7.41 18.30
C ASN A 435 23.38 8.62 18.15
N LEU A 436 22.79 9.82 18.15
CA LEU A 436 23.45 11.10 17.89
C LEU A 436 23.34 12.05 19.08
N SER A 437 23.56 11.53 20.29
CA SER A 437 23.48 12.32 21.53
C SER A 437 24.86 12.48 22.17
N PRO A 438 25.55 13.62 21.97
CA PRO A 438 25.15 14.83 21.20
C PRO A 438 25.42 14.72 19.69
N LEU A 439 24.86 15.67 18.91
CA LEU A 439 25.15 15.80 17.48
C LEU A 439 26.65 16.04 17.24
N PRO A 440 27.23 15.54 16.14
CA PRO A 440 28.65 15.75 15.83
C PRO A 440 28.99 17.24 15.67
N SER A 441 29.99 17.72 16.41
CA SER A 441 30.39 19.14 16.42
C SER A 441 30.86 19.66 15.06
N SER A 442 31.36 18.77 14.19
CA SER A 442 31.74 19.11 12.81
C SER A 442 30.54 19.32 11.88
N LEU A 443 29.30 18.99 12.27
CA LEU A 443 28.11 19.22 11.45
C LEU A 443 27.97 20.69 11.05
N GLN A 444 28.28 21.61 11.96
CA GLN A 444 28.23 23.07 11.70
C GLN A 444 29.20 23.55 10.61
N SER A 445 30.18 22.72 10.21
CA SER A 445 31.15 23.07 9.15
C SER A 445 30.64 22.77 7.75
N LEU A 446 29.47 22.13 7.61
CA LEU A 446 28.89 21.72 6.33
C LEU A 446 28.11 22.86 5.67
N GLU A 447 28.82 23.87 5.19
CA GLU A 447 28.23 25.10 4.65
C GLU A 447 27.36 24.90 3.39
N ASN A 448 27.59 23.83 2.63
CA ASN A 448 26.89 23.52 1.36
C ASN A 448 25.77 22.48 1.51
N LEU A 449 25.46 22.06 2.74
CA LEU A 449 24.47 21.00 2.96
C LEU A 449 23.06 21.50 2.59
N GLN A 450 22.39 20.74 1.72
CA GLN A 450 21.05 21.05 1.20
C GLN A 450 19.97 20.13 1.77
N THR A 451 20.32 18.86 2.03
CA THR A 451 19.42 17.87 2.62
C THR A 451 20.07 17.21 3.84
N LEU A 452 19.36 17.24 4.96
CA LEU A 452 19.71 16.54 6.19
C LEU A 452 18.57 15.62 6.62
N CYS A 453 18.83 14.32 6.61
CA CYS A 453 17.93 13.28 7.10
C CYS A 453 18.54 12.64 8.35
N LEU A 454 17.84 12.72 9.47
CA LEU A 454 18.16 12.07 10.73
C LEU A 454 16.97 11.22 11.15
N HIS A 455 16.69 10.12 10.44
CA HIS A 455 15.47 9.33 10.69
C HIS A 455 15.71 8.30 11.80
N PHE A 456 14.73 8.12 12.68
CA PHE A 456 14.79 7.16 13.78
C PHE A 456 16.06 7.29 14.63
N CYS A 457 16.55 8.52 14.78
CA CYS A 457 17.75 8.85 15.56
C CYS A 457 17.40 9.23 17.00
N ASP A 458 18.33 8.93 17.89
CA ASP A 458 18.29 9.46 19.26
C ASP A 458 18.98 10.82 19.33
N LEU A 459 18.18 11.85 19.54
CA LEU A 459 18.58 13.26 19.46
C LEU A 459 18.21 14.01 20.75
N GLU A 460 19.22 14.48 21.48
CA GLU A 460 19.05 15.37 22.64
C GLU A 460 19.28 16.84 22.27
N ASP A 461 20.53 17.23 21.99
CA ASP A 461 20.91 18.58 21.56
C ASP A 461 20.92 18.68 20.03
N THR A 462 20.02 19.49 19.50
CA THR A 462 19.82 19.70 18.06
C THR A 462 20.12 21.13 17.60
N ALA A 463 20.66 21.99 18.48
CA ALA A 463 20.90 23.40 18.19
C ALA A 463 21.83 23.62 16.98
N ALA A 464 22.82 22.75 16.80
CA ALA A 464 23.79 22.81 15.71
C ALA A 464 23.15 22.75 14.31
N ILE A 465 21.94 22.20 14.17
CA ILE A 465 21.22 22.15 12.89
C ILE A 465 20.95 23.56 12.35
N GLY A 466 20.70 24.53 13.23
CA GLY A 466 20.36 25.90 12.81
C GLY A 466 21.51 26.69 12.19
N ASP A 467 22.75 26.17 12.22
CA ASP A 467 23.89 26.82 11.57
C ASP A 467 24.06 26.39 10.10
N LEU A 468 23.26 25.42 9.63
CA LEU A 468 23.24 24.91 8.24
C LEU A 468 22.42 25.83 7.31
N LYS A 469 22.91 27.04 7.06
CA LYS A 469 22.13 28.11 6.38
C LYS A 469 21.66 27.81 4.95
N GLN A 470 22.29 26.86 4.24
CA GLN A 470 21.89 26.45 2.88
C GLN A 470 20.87 25.31 2.86
N LEU A 471 20.44 24.83 4.03
CA LEU A 471 19.56 23.67 4.13
C LEU A 471 18.19 23.98 3.50
N GLN A 472 17.78 23.13 2.55
CA GLN A 472 16.48 23.16 1.89
C GLN A 472 15.55 22.08 2.43
N VAL A 473 16.10 20.96 2.89
CA VAL A 473 15.34 19.81 3.38
C VAL A 473 15.88 19.37 4.74
N LEU A 474 14.99 19.35 5.74
CA LEU A 474 15.26 18.80 7.07
C LEU A 474 14.24 17.71 7.38
N SER A 475 14.70 16.50 7.65
CA SER A 475 13.85 15.35 7.95
C SER A 475 14.31 14.66 9.23
N LEU A 476 13.48 14.66 10.27
CA LEU A 476 13.70 14.01 11.56
C LEU A 476 12.72 12.86 11.81
N VAL A 477 12.21 12.24 10.74
CA VAL A 477 11.15 11.23 10.80
C VAL A 477 11.42 10.17 11.86
N GLY A 478 10.48 9.94 12.77
CA GLY A 478 10.58 8.88 13.77
C GLY A 478 11.65 9.09 14.85
N SER A 479 12.33 10.24 14.88
CA SER A 479 13.39 10.52 15.84
C SER A 479 12.85 10.93 17.21
N THR A 480 13.65 10.74 18.26
CA THR A 480 13.19 10.84 19.66
C THR A 480 13.18 12.27 20.24
N ILE A 481 13.09 13.29 19.39
CA ILE A 481 13.10 14.70 19.81
C ILE A 481 11.89 15.06 20.68
N VAL A 482 12.14 15.84 21.74
CA VAL A 482 11.08 16.35 22.63
C VAL A 482 10.64 17.76 22.23
N ARG A 483 11.59 18.57 21.76
CA ARG A 483 11.40 19.96 21.35
C ARG A 483 12.17 20.23 20.07
N LEU A 484 11.59 21.03 19.16
CA LEU A 484 12.32 21.56 18.02
C LEU A 484 13.28 22.67 18.52
N PRO A 485 14.55 22.72 18.08
CA PRO A 485 15.49 23.74 18.55
C PRO A 485 15.12 25.12 17.98
N ASN A 486 15.30 26.15 18.80
CA ASN A 486 14.92 27.52 18.45
C ASN A 486 15.75 28.07 17.28
N GLU A 487 16.94 27.52 17.09
CA GLU A 487 17.89 27.84 16.04
C GLU A 487 17.38 27.47 14.63
N VAL A 488 16.38 26.58 14.50
CA VAL A 488 15.75 26.25 13.20
C VAL A 488 15.17 27.49 12.51
N ARG A 489 14.80 28.55 13.26
CA ARG A 489 14.39 29.85 12.71
C ARG A 489 15.43 30.52 11.80
N LYS A 490 16.71 30.12 11.91
CA LYS A 490 17.81 30.62 11.08
C LYS A 490 17.79 30.00 9.67
N LEU A 491 17.06 28.89 9.47
CA LEU A 491 17.04 28.12 8.22
C LEU A 491 16.09 28.74 7.19
N THR A 492 16.36 29.98 6.78
CA THR A 492 15.46 30.74 5.90
C THR A 492 15.32 30.18 4.49
N CYS A 493 16.22 29.27 4.08
CA CYS A 493 16.18 28.56 2.80
C CYS A 493 15.38 27.24 2.85
N LEU A 494 14.85 26.87 4.02
CA LEU A 494 14.16 25.59 4.21
C LEU A 494 12.85 25.56 3.42
N ARG A 495 12.68 24.51 2.61
CA ARG A 495 11.54 24.27 1.73
C ARG A 495 10.71 23.07 2.16
N LEU A 496 11.35 22.06 2.76
CA LEU A 496 10.71 20.87 3.32
C LEU A 496 11.15 20.66 4.76
N LEU A 497 10.18 20.56 5.67
CA LEU A 497 10.38 20.17 7.07
C LEU A 497 9.54 18.93 7.37
N ASP A 498 10.20 17.81 7.65
CA ASP A 498 9.54 16.55 7.98
C ASP A 498 9.86 16.12 9.41
N LEU A 499 8.85 16.23 10.26
CA LEU A 499 8.86 15.85 11.67
C LEU A 499 7.85 14.73 11.92
N SER A 500 7.51 13.93 10.89
CA SER A 500 6.52 12.86 11.01
C SER A 500 6.98 11.78 11.98
N ARG A 501 6.03 11.12 12.64
CA ARG A 501 6.24 10.01 13.58
C ARG A 501 7.19 10.35 14.74
N CYS A 502 7.42 11.63 15.03
CA CYS A 502 8.16 12.09 16.20
C CYS A 502 7.23 12.04 17.43
N GLN A 503 6.96 10.83 17.94
CA GLN A 503 5.96 10.59 18.98
C GLN A 503 6.25 11.34 20.31
N ARG A 504 7.51 11.71 20.55
CA ARG A 504 7.94 12.47 21.74
C ARG A 504 7.90 13.99 21.55
N LEU A 505 7.74 14.47 20.32
CA LEU A 505 7.75 15.91 20.02
C LEU A 505 6.49 16.56 20.59
N LYS A 506 6.68 17.40 21.60
CA LYS A 506 5.59 18.15 22.26
C LYS A 506 5.65 19.64 21.95
N VAL A 507 6.85 20.18 21.80
CA VAL A 507 7.09 21.63 21.74
C VAL A 507 7.75 22.02 20.42
N ILE A 508 7.10 22.91 19.68
CA ILE A 508 7.71 23.72 18.64
C ILE A 508 7.80 25.13 19.22
N PRO A 509 8.98 25.74 19.36
CA PRO A 509 9.06 27.07 19.96
C PRO A 509 8.27 28.12 19.17
N PRO A 510 7.72 29.14 19.84
CA PRO A 510 6.90 30.15 19.20
C PRO A 510 7.69 30.93 18.16
N ASN A 511 7.03 31.26 17.05
CA ASN A 511 7.57 31.99 15.90
C ASN A 511 8.66 31.25 15.10
N VAL A 512 8.97 29.99 15.41
CA VAL A 512 9.93 29.24 14.57
C VAL A 512 9.33 29.00 13.20
N LEU A 513 8.10 28.51 13.12
CA LEU A 513 7.48 28.18 11.83
C LEU A 513 7.23 29.43 11.00
N SER A 514 6.74 30.52 11.62
CA SER A 514 6.45 31.76 10.91
C SER A 514 7.66 32.40 10.21
N THR A 515 8.89 32.15 10.67
CA THR A 515 10.12 32.64 10.03
C THR A 515 10.53 31.88 8.77
N LEU A 516 9.99 30.67 8.56
CA LEU A 516 10.33 29.79 7.43
C LEU A 516 9.51 30.16 6.18
N ALA A 517 9.66 31.39 5.69
CA ALA A 517 8.86 31.93 4.58
C ALA A 517 9.01 31.18 3.24
N GLN A 518 10.06 30.37 3.09
CA GLN A 518 10.28 29.53 1.90
C GLN A 518 9.68 28.13 2.00
N LEU A 519 9.06 27.78 3.13
CA LEU A 519 8.54 26.44 3.38
C LEU A 519 7.37 26.12 2.42
N GLU A 520 7.53 25.07 1.65
CA GLU A 520 6.54 24.58 0.68
C GLU A 520 5.82 23.32 1.19
N GLU A 521 6.50 22.52 2.02
CA GLU A 521 6.00 21.24 2.55
C GLU A 521 6.33 21.10 4.04
N LEU A 522 5.29 20.85 4.84
CA LEU A 522 5.39 20.63 6.28
C LEU A 522 4.72 19.32 6.66
N TYR A 523 5.48 18.41 7.27
CA TYR A 523 4.99 17.13 7.72
C TYR A 523 5.12 17.01 9.24
N LEU A 524 4.00 16.89 9.94
CA LEU A 524 3.89 16.70 11.39
C LEU A 524 3.04 15.46 11.73
N GLY A 525 2.89 14.57 10.75
CA GLY A 525 1.99 13.44 10.85
C GLY A 525 2.43 12.41 11.89
N GLY A 526 1.54 12.05 12.81
CA GLY A 526 1.88 11.09 13.88
C GLY A 526 2.78 11.67 14.98
N SER A 527 2.90 13.00 15.02
CA SER A 527 3.58 13.76 16.09
C SER A 527 2.56 14.47 16.96
N LEU A 528 2.78 14.51 18.27
CA LEU A 528 1.79 14.96 19.27
C LEU A 528 2.11 16.38 19.77
N VAL A 529 2.28 17.32 18.83
CA VAL A 529 2.58 18.72 19.14
C VAL A 529 1.43 19.36 19.91
N GLN A 530 1.75 19.99 21.05
CA GLN A 530 0.77 20.65 21.93
C GLN A 530 0.51 22.10 21.50
N TRP A 531 -0.11 22.26 20.34
CA TRP A 531 -0.42 23.57 19.76
C TRP A 531 -1.19 24.52 20.68
N GLU A 532 -1.00 25.82 20.46
CA GLU A 532 -1.74 26.87 21.16
C GLU A 532 -2.70 27.64 20.26
N GLY A 533 -3.80 28.12 20.85
CA GLY A 533 -4.84 28.92 20.19
C GLY A 533 -4.62 30.42 20.28
N GLU A 534 -5.41 31.21 19.54
CA GLU A 534 -5.36 32.69 19.58
C GLU A 534 -5.71 33.22 20.99
N GLY A 535 -4.86 34.08 21.57
CA GLY A 535 -5.15 34.78 22.83
C GLY A 535 -4.53 34.20 24.12
N HIS A 536 -3.63 33.22 24.04
CA HIS A 536 -2.84 32.76 25.20
C HIS A 536 -1.71 33.74 25.59
N ASP A 537 -1.39 33.77 26.89
CA ASP A 537 -0.53 34.75 27.58
C ASP A 537 0.92 34.87 27.05
N GLU A 538 1.53 36.05 27.28
CA GLU A 538 2.97 36.33 27.22
C GLU A 538 3.75 35.41 28.19
N GLY A 539 3.97 34.16 27.80
CA GLY A 539 4.60 33.13 28.63
C GLY A 539 4.52 31.71 28.05
N SER A 540 3.76 31.55 26.97
CA SER A 540 3.74 30.35 26.13
C SER A 540 5.12 29.88 25.69
N ASN A 541 5.32 28.56 25.73
CA ASN A 541 6.52 27.91 25.22
C ASN A 541 6.31 27.22 23.86
N ASN A 542 5.10 27.24 23.29
CA ASN A 542 4.75 26.49 22.08
C ASN A 542 4.24 27.37 20.94
N ALA A 543 4.27 26.84 19.72
CA ALA A 543 3.85 27.54 18.53
C ALA A 543 2.33 27.69 18.48
N ASN A 544 1.90 28.85 17.99
CA ASN A 544 0.49 29.11 17.74
C ASN A 544 0.08 28.51 16.39
N LEU A 545 -1.11 27.90 16.29
CA LEU A 545 -1.63 27.40 15.01
C LEU A 545 -1.74 28.50 13.95
N SER A 546 -1.90 29.76 14.36
CA SER A 546 -1.98 30.91 13.47
C SER A 546 -0.67 31.17 12.72
N GLU A 547 0.47 30.65 13.19
CA GLU A 547 1.75 30.75 12.48
C GLU A 547 1.69 30.10 11.09
N LEU A 548 0.86 29.06 10.92
CA LEU A 548 0.68 28.38 9.63
C LEU A 548 0.12 29.32 8.55
N LYS A 549 -0.66 30.35 8.94
CA LYS A 549 -1.21 31.35 8.01
C LYS A 549 -0.12 32.19 7.34
N LEU A 550 1.03 32.32 7.99
CA LEU A 550 2.16 33.12 7.50
C LEU A 550 2.99 32.37 6.45
N LEU A 551 2.79 31.06 6.31
CA LEU A 551 3.47 30.20 5.35
C LEU A 551 2.86 30.30 3.95
N SER A 552 3.07 31.44 3.29
CA SER A 552 2.40 31.80 2.02
C SER A 552 2.71 30.89 0.82
N LYS A 553 3.78 30.08 0.90
CA LYS A 553 4.23 29.11 -0.13
C LYS A 553 3.82 27.66 0.18
N LEU A 554 3.21 27.40 1.33
CA LEU A 554 2.85 26.06 1.75
C LEU A 554 1.81 25.46 0.79
N SER A 555 2.16 24.32 0.21
CA SER A 555 1.34 23.57 -0.76
C SER A 555 1.02 22.15 -0.29
N THR A 556 1.85 21.60 0.60
CA THR A 556 1.66 20.30 1.23
C THR A 556 1.67 20.43 2.76
N LEU A 557 0.66 19.88 3.42
CA LEU A 557 0.55 19.91 4.89
C LEU A 557 0.06 18.56 5.44
N GLU A 558 0.85 17.95 6.31
CA GLU A 558 0.39 16.86 7.17
C GLU A 558 0.41 17.30 8.62
N ILE A 559 -0.75 17.25 9.30
CA ILE A 559 -0.88 17.74 10.67
C ILE A 559 -2.00 17.00 11.43
N HIS A 560 -1.76 16.79 12.73
CA HIS A 560 -2.79 16.37 13.68
C HIS A 560 -3.06 17.50 14.68
N ILE A 561 -4.31 17.98 14.70
CA ILE A 561 -4.80 18.97 15.67
C ILE A 561 -5.71 18.25 16.66
N ILE A 562 -5.20 17.92 17.84
CA ILE A 562 -5.93 17.12 18.83
C ILE A 562 -7.12 17.90 19.41
N ASP A 563 -6.91 19.16 19.80
CA ASP A 563 -8.00 20.02 20.27
C ASP A 563 -8.56 20.86 19.12
N ALA A 564 -9.76 20.54 18.67
CA ALA A 564 -10.42 21.29 17.60
C ALA A 564 -10.74 22.75 17.99
N ASN A 565 -10.83 23.06 19.29
CA ASN A 565 -11.27 24.38 19.76
C ASN A 565 -10.20 25.48 19.58
N ILE A 566 -8.92 25.11 19.50
CA ILE A 566 -7.81 26.04 19.33
C ILE A 566 -7.60 26.47 17.87
N MET A 567 -8.23 25.80 16.90
CA MET A 567 -8.07 26.11 15.48
C MET A 567 -8.51 27.55 15.20
N PRO A 568 -7.66 28.46 14.69
CA PRO A 568 -8.09 29.80 14.33
C PRO A 568 -8.98 29.82 13.08
N LYS A 569 -9.69 30.93 12.85
CA LYS A 569 -10.43 31.11 11.58
C LYS A 569 -9.45 31.18 10.41
N ASP A 570 -9.84 30.65 9.26
CA ASP A 570 -9.06 30.70 8.01
C ASP A 570 -7.62 30.17 8.15
N ILE A 571 -7.44 29.09 8.92
CA ILE A 571 -6.12 28.48 9.14
C ILE A 571 -5.56 27.82 7.87
N PHE A 572 -6.43 27.26 7.03
CA PHE A 572 -6.04 26.53 5.83
C PHE A 572 -6.10 27.41 4.59
N SER A 573 -5.03 27.39 3.80
CA SER A 573 -4.91 28.14 2.56
C SER A 573 -5.55 27.42 1.37
N GLU A 574 -6.23 28.16 0.50
CA GLU A 574 -6.69 27.65 -0.81
C GLU A 574 -5.54 27.19 -1.72
N LYS A 575 -4.29 27.56 -1.41
CA LYS A 575 -3.11 27.09 -2.16
C LYS A 575 -2.68 25.67 -1.76
N LEU A 576 -3.24 25.08 -0.71
CA LEU A 576 -2.95 23.69 -0.35
C LEU A 576 -3.48 22.75 -1.45
N GLU A 577 -2.59 21.89 -1.93
CA GLU A 577 -2.85 20.96 -3.03
C GLU A 577 -2.77 19.50 -2.58
N ARG A 578 -1.93 19.22 -1.58
CA ARG A 578 -1.81 17.92 -0.91
C ARG A 578 -1.97 18.14 0.59
N PHE A 579 -2.75 17.31 1.25
CA PHE A 579 -2.89 17.43 2.70
C PHE A 579 -3.34 16.13 3.34
N ARG A 580 -2.89 15.92 4.58
CA ARG A 580 -3.40 14.91 5.48
C ARG A 580 -3.66 15.59 6.82
N VAL A 581 -4.91 15.96 7.06
CA VAL A 581 -5.29 16.81 8.20
C VAL A 581 -6.22 16.03 9.10
N PHE A 582 -5.76 15.72 10.31
CA PHE A 582 -6.58 15.02 11.31
C PHE A 582 -6.93 16.02 12.41
N ILE A 583 -8.21 16.12 12.74
CA ILE A 583 -8.74 17.05 13.74
C ILE A 583 -9.55 16.26 14.77
N GLY A 584 -9.25 16.48 16.04
CA GLY A 584 -9.82 15.75 17.17
C GLY A 584 -8.94 14.60 17.65
N ASP A 585 -9.36 13.96 18.74
CA ASP A 585 -8.68 12.83 19.37
C ASP A 585 -9.13 11.47 18.81
N GLY A 586 -8.41 10.40 19.15
CA GLY A 586 -8.79 9.02 18.79
C GLY A 586 -8.45 8.60 17.36
N TRP A 587 -7.86 9.48 16.55
CA TRP A 587 -7.37 9.13 15.22
C TRP A 587 -6.04 8.37 15.27
N ASP A 588 -5.98 7.26 14.54
CA ASP A 588 -4.73 6.55 14.25
C ASP A 588 -4.10 7.09 12.97
N TRP A 589 -2.85 7.55 13.07
CA TRP A 589 -2.07 8.08 11.95
C TRP A 589 -1.52 6.98 11.01
N ALA A 590 -1.30 5.77 11.53
CA ALA A 590 -0.69 4.68 10.76
C ALA A 590 -1.70 3.97 9.84
N ASN A 591 -2.98 3.96 10.23
CA ASN A 591 -4.03 3.24 9.53
C ASN A 591 -4.86 4.20 8.65
N ASP A 592 -4.47 4.33 7.38
CA ASP A 592 -5.39 4.77 6.33
C ASP A 592 -5.72 3.60 5.43
N GLU A 593 -7.02 3.40 5.22
CA GLU A 593 -7.55 2.35 4.35
C GLU A 593 -7.33 2.68 2.87
N TYR A 594 -7.15 3.97 2.56
CA TYR A 594 -7.02 4.50 1.20
C TYR A 594 -5.77 5.40 1.10
N GLU A 595 -4.89 5.08 0.15
CA GLU A 595 -3.70 5.89 -0.18
C GLU A 595 -4.11 7.10 -1.04
N THR A 596 -4.57 8.18 -0.40
CA THR A 596 -4.99 9.42 -1.10
C THR A 596 -4.11 10.60 -0.73
N SER A 597 -3.99 11.56 -1.67
CA SER A 597 -3.13 12.74 -1.50
C SER A 597 -3.79 13.87 -0.71
N ARG A 598 -5.12 13.80 -0.54
CA ARG A 598 -5.97 14.77 0.14
C ARG A 598 -6.94 14.07 1.09
N SER A 599 -6.48 13.83 2.31
CA SER A 599 -7.21 13.12 3.36
C SER A 599 -7.55 14.07 4.52
N LEU A 600 -8.81 14.00 4.98
CA LEU A 600 -9.33 14.80 6.07
C LEU A 600 -10.07 13.89 7.06
N LYS A 601 -9.66 13.91 8.34
CA LYS A 601 -10.35 13.21 9.42
C LYS A 601 -10.85 14.20 10.45
N LEU A 602 -12.15 14.22 10.73
CA LEU A 602 -12.81 15.23 11.55
C LEU A 602 -13.55 14.59 12.71
N LYS A 603 -13.16 14.97 13.93
CA LYS A 603 -13.94 14.76 15.14
C LYS A 603 -14.15 16.08 15.84
N LEU A 604 -15.38 16.59 15.76
CA LEU A 604 -15.73 17.96 16.14
C LEU A 604 -16.85 17.98 17.18
N ASN A 605 -16.57 18.63 18.31
CA ASN A 605 -17.51 18.80 19.40
C ASN A 605 -18.55 19.92 19.16
N ARG A 606 -18.35 20.76 18.13
CA ARG A 606 -19.17 21.94 17.81
C ARG A 606 -19.25 22.11 16.29
N SER A 607 -20.47 22.14 15.75
CA SER A 607 -20.71 22.35 14.31
C SER A 607 -20.14 23.67 13.78
N ALA A 608 -20.06 24.73 14.60
CA ALA A 608 -19.47 26.02 14.22
C ALA A 608 -17.98 25.96 13.83
N LEU A 609 -17.27 24.87 14.12
CA LEU A 609 -15.88 24.67 13.69
C LEU A 609 -15.77 24.20 12.23
N LEU A 610 -16.86 23.73 11.62
CA LEU A 610 -16.89 23.25 10.23
C LEU A 610 -16.51 24.36 9.23
N GLU A 611 -16.94 25.60 9.47
CA GLU A 611 -16.56 26.74 8.65
C GLU A 611 -15.04 26.94 8.55
N ARG A 612 -14.27 26.51 9.57
CA ARG A 612 -12.81 26.65 9.59
C ARG A 612 -12.09 25.65 8.68
N VAL A 613 -12.77 24.57 8.25
CA VAL A 613 -12.22 23.52 7.37
C VAL A 613 -12.86 23.49 5.98
N LYS A 614 -13.82 24.38 5.70
CA LYS A 614 -14.62 24.38 4.47
C LYS A 614 -13.78 24.38 3.19
N VAL A 615 -12.68 25.13 3.17
CA VAL A 615 -11.74 25.18 2.04
C VAL A 615 -11.13 23.80 1.72
N LEU A 616 -10.92 22.95 2.74
CA LEU A 616 -10.37 21.60 2.55
C LEU A 616 -11.43 20.61 2.04
N LEU A 617 -12.68 20.74 2.49
CA LEU A 617 -13.78 19.82 2.15
C LEU A 617 -13.96 19.69 0.63
N MET A 618 -14.01 20.82 -0.09
CA MET A 618 -14.14 20.88 -1.56
C MET A 618 -13.04 20.14 -2.32
N LYS A 619 -11.86 19.96 -1.71
CA LYS A 619 -10.71 19.30 -2.35
C LYS A 619 -10.49 17.87 -1.85
N THR A 620 -11.16 17.45 -0.80
CA THR A 620 -10.87 16.19 -0.10
C THR A 620 -11.19 14.99 -0.98
N GLU A 621 -10.26 14.03 -1.07
CA GLU A 621 -10.43 12.75 -1.77
C GLU A 621 -10.93 11.65 -0.80
N SER A 622 -10.50 11.70 0.46
CA SER A 622 -10.88 10.75 1.50
C SER A 622 -11.29 11.48 2.78
N LEU A 623 -12.56 11.35 3.18
CA LEU A 623 -13.14 12.05 4.32
C LEU A 623 -13.61 11.06 5.38
N TYR A 624 -13.11 11.23 6.61
CA TYR A 624 -13.55 10.49 7.79
C TYR A 624 -14.22 11.44 8.77
N LEU A 625 -15.43 11.12 9.19
CA LEU A 625 -16.22 11.89 10.14
C LEU A 625 -16.51 11.01 11.35
N ASP A 626 -16.15 11.46 12.54
CA ASP A 626 -16.38 10.76 13.81
C ASP A 626 -16.98 11.70 14.86
N ASP A 627 -17.96 11.22 15.64
CA ASP A 627 -18.63 11.97 16.73
C ASP A 627 -18.93 13.45 16.39
N LEU A 628 -19.52 13.70 15.21
CA LEU A 628 -19.89 15.06 14.80
C LEU A 628 -21.13 15.54 15.55
N LYS A 629 -20.95 16.51 16.44
CA LYS A 629 -22.04 17.06 17.26
C LYS A 629 -22.78 18.20 16.59
N GLY A 630 -24.11 18.14 16.63
CA GLY A 630 -24.99 19.15 16.05
C GLY A 630 -25.08 19.11 14.54
N VAL A 631 -24.65 18.00 13.91
CA VAL A 631 -24.77 17.76 12.47
C VAL A 631 -25.88 16.74 12.22
N ARG A 632 -26.97 17.16 11.59
CA ARG A 632 -28.10 16.32 11.17
C ARG A 632 -27.96 15.80 9.75
N SER A 633 -27.35 16.58 8.85
CA SER A 633 -27.12 16.17 7.46
C SER A 633 -25.70 16.46 7.03
N VAL A 634 -24.99 15.42 6.60
CA VAL A 634 -23.57 15.53 6.21
C VAL A 634 -23.41 16.57 5.11
N LEU A 635 -24.14 16.44 4.00
CA LEU A 635 -23.95 17.31 2.86
C LEU A 635 -24.33 18.78 3.16
N TYR A 636 -25.54 19.03 3.66
CA TYR A 636 -26.04 20.40 3.82
C TYR A 636 -25.22 21.23 4.83
N GLU A 637 -24.73 20.61 5.90
CA GLU A 637 -24.05 21.34 6.99
C GLU A 637 -22.53 21.39 6.85
N LEU A 638 -21.93 20.48 6.07
CA LEU A 638 -20.50 20.51 5.80
C LEU A 638 -20.18 21.29 4.51
N ASP A 639 -20.91 21.04 3.42
CA ASP A 639 -20.64 21.67 2.13
C ASP A 639 -21.89 21.79 1.25
N ASP A 640 -22.42 23.01 1.17
CA ASP A 640 -23.59 23.35 0.36
C ASP A 640 -23.32 23.28 -1.16
N GLN A 641 -22.05 23.19 -1.57
CA GLN A 641 -21.64 22.99 -2.97
C GLN A 641 -21.35 21.53 -3.32
N GLY A 642 -21.38 20.64 -2.32
CA GLY A 642 -21.07 19.22 -2.46
C GLY A 642 -19.58 18.90 -2.46
N PHE A 643 -19.24 17.65 -2.76
CA PHE A 643 -17.89 17.10 -2.63
C PHE A 643 -17.36 16.61 -4.00
N PRO A 644 -16.84 17.51 -4.85
CA PRO A 644 -16.55 17.20 -6.25
C PRO A 644 -15.39 16.20 -6.44
N GLU A 645 -14.45 16.16 -5.50
CA GLU A 645 -13.25 15.31 -5.56
C GLU A 645 -13.30 14.07 -4.67
N LEU A 646 -14.37 13.91 -3.88
CA LEU A 646 -14.45 12.87 -2.85
C LEU A 646 -14.67 11.49 -3.46
N LYS A 647 -13.77 10.57 -3.13
CA LYS A 647 -13.78 9.16 -3.54
C LYS A 647 -14.18 8.24 -2.39
N HIS A 648 -13.78 8.57 -1.17
CA HIS A 648 -14.03 7.72 0.00
C HIS A 648 -14.66 8.53 1.11
N LEU A 649 -15.82 8.10 1.60
CA LEU A 649 -16.52 8.73 2.71
C LEU A 649 -16.76 7.70 3.81
N ARG A 650 -16.26 8.00 5.01
CA ARG A 650 -16.56 7.24 6.23
C ARG A 650 -17.22 8.13 7.25
N VAL A 651 -18.37 7.71 7.76
CA VAL A 651 -19.11 8.42 8.81
C VAL A 651 -19.37 7.46 9.95
N GLN A 652 -18.89 7.79 11.14
CA GLN A 652 -18.97 6.92 12.31
C GLN A 652 -19.35 7.62 13.60
N ASN A 653 -19.94 6.86 14.52
CA ASN A 653 -20.28 7.24 15.91
C ASN A 653 -20.99 8.59 16.08
N SER A 654 -21.68 9.06 15.05
CA SER A 654 -22.30 10.39 15.02
C SER A 654 -23.80 10.25 15.22
N LEU A 655 -24.24 10.43 16.47
CA LEU A 655 -25.62 10.15 16.88
C LEU A 655 -26.63 11.17 16.34
N ASP A 656 -26.22 12.39 15.99
CA ASP A 656 -27.16 13.42 15.52
C ASP A 656 -27.53 13.28 14.04
N ILE A 657 -26.74 12.51 13.26
CA ILE A 657 -26.88 12.40 11.81
C ILE A 657 -28.14 11.58 11.48
N GLN A 658 -29.06 12.23 10.78
CA GLN A 658 -30.30 11.63 10.28
C GLN A 658 -30.19 11.28 8.79
N TYR A 659 -29.42 12.06 8.03
CA TYR A 659 -29.29 11.91 6.58
C TYR A 659 -27.84 12.11 6.13
N ILE A 660 -27.37 11.32 5.16
CA ILE A 660 -26.11 11.64 4.48
C ILE A 660 -26.36 12.78 3.48
N ILE A 661 -27.45 12.66 2.71
CA ILE A 661 -27.93 13.71 1.79
C ILE A 661 -29.36 14.09 2.15
N ASP A 662 -29.59 15.38 2.44
CA ASP A 662 -30.92 15.98 2.54
C ASP A 662 -31.18 16.86 1.31
N TRP A 663 -31.71 16.27 0.24
CA TRP A 663 -31.98 16.96 -1.03
C TRP A 663 -32.99 18.09 -0.87
N MET A 664 -33.92 17.98 0.08
CA MET A 664 -34.98 18.98 0.28
C MET A 664 -34.42 20.35 0.68
N LYS A 665 -33.14 20.42 1.05
CA LYS A 665 -32.43 21.65 1.43
C LYS A 665 -31.41 22.12 0.38
N MET A 666 -31.34 21.51 -0.81
CA MET A 666 -30.28 21.75 -1.81
C MET A 666 -30.72 22.54 -3.06
N ASN A 667 -29.74 23.18 -3.72
CA ASN A 667 -29.87 23.93 -4.98
C ASN A 667 -29.33 23.17 -6.22
N HIS A 668 -29.90 22.01 -6.58
CA HIS A 668 -29.72 21.34 -7.88
C HIS A 668 -28.31 20.80 -8.31
N PHE A 669 -27.30 20.65 -7.43
CA PHE A 669 -25.98 20.10 -7.78
C PHE A 669 -25.77 18.62 -7.39
N THR A 670 -24.85 17.92 -8.07
CA THR A 670 -24.43 16.54 -7.76
C THR A 670 -23.54 16.51 -6.52
N ALA A 671 -24.02 15.90 -5.44
CA ALA A 671 -23.36 15.89 -4.14
C ALA A 671 -22.02 15.15 -4.13
N PHE A 672 -21.98 13.97 -4.76
CA PHE A 672 -20.88 13.02 -4.70
C PHE A 672 -20.64 12.38 -6.09
N PRO A 673 -20.09 13.13 -7.06
CA PRO A 673 -19.95 12.66 -8.44
C PRO A 673 -18.89 11.56 -8.61
N LYS A 674 -17.84 11.55 -7.78
CA LYS A 674 -16.68 10.63 -7.88
C LYS A 674 -16.60 9.62 -6.73
N LEU A 675 -17.65 9.50 -5.90
CA LEU A 675 -17.58 8.66 -4.70
C LEU A 675 -17.57 7.17 -5.09
N GLU A 676 -16.51 6.47 -4.69
CA GLU A 676 -16.26 5.06 -4.96
C GLU A 676 -16.59 4.16 -3.76
N SER A 677 -16.37 4.65 -2.53
CA SER A 677 -16.71 3.92 -1.30
C SER A 677 -17.44 4.78 -0.26
N LEU A 678 -18.46 4.17 0.35
CA LEU A 678 -19.22 4.75 1.45
C LEU A 678 -19.26 3.76 2.62
N PHE A 679 -18.74 4.17 3.78
CA PHE A 679 -18.82 3.40 5.01
C PHE A 679 -19.57 4.16 6.10
N LEU A 680 -20.66 3.57 6.59
CA LEU A 680 -21.51 4.10 7.65
C LEU A 680 -21.45 3.16 8.84
N HIS A 681 -21.06 3.66 10.01
CA HIS A 681 -20.88 2.83 11.20
C HIS A 681 -21.44 3.49 12.46
N ASN A 682 -22.26 2.78 13.24
CA ASN A 682 -22.77 3.27 14.53
C ASN A 682 -23.49 4.64 14.41
N LEU A 683 -24.40 4.75 13.43
CA LEU A 683 -25.22 5.95 13.19
C LEU A 683 -26.66 5.66 13.62
N ASN A 684 -26.90 5.65 14.92
CA ASN A 684 -28.14 5.13 15.50
C ASN A 684 -29.41 5.90 15.13
N ASN A 685 -29.30 7.18 14.76
CA ASN A 685 -30.44 8.00 14.30
C ASN A 685 -30.47 8.19 12.77
N LEU A 686 -29.63 7.49 12.01
CA LEU A 686 -29.63 7.57 10.55
C LEU A 686 -30.93 6.98 10.00
N GLU A 687 -31.83 7.83 9.50
CA GLU A 687 -33.13 7.41 8.98
C GLU A 687 -33.03 6.96 7.52
N LYS A 688 -32.27 7.69 6.70
CA LYS A 688 -32.06 7.43 5.27
C LYS A 688 -30.68 7.90 4.81
N ILE A 689 -30.06 7.18 3.88
CA ILE A 689 -28.83 7.65 3.21
C ILE A 689 -29.14 8.89 2.36
N TYR A 690 -30.23 8.84 1.59
CA TYR A 690 -30.70 9.93 0.73
C TYR A 690 -32.15 10.29 1.04
N ARG A 691 -32.44 11.57 1.31
CA ARG A 691 -33.79 12.09 1.55
C ARG A 691 -34.21 13.03 0.43
N GLY A 692 -35.25 12.63 -0.32
CA GLY A 692 -35.88 13.43 -1.38
C GLY A 692 -35.95 12.64 -2.69
N PRO A 693 -36.61 13.18 -3.74
CA PRO A 693 -36.64 12.53 -5.04
C PRO A 693 -35.23 12.46 -5.63
N TYR A 694 -34.82 11.27 -6.02
CA TYR A 694 -33.51 11.06 -6.63
C TYR A 694 -33.54 11.58 -8.07
N THR A 695 -32.96 12.76 -8.30
CA THR A 695 -33.00 13.47 -9.59
C THR A 695 -31.60 13.78 -10.15
N VAL A 696 -30.55 13.49 -9.38
CA VAL A 696 -29.18 13.88 -9.67
C VAL A 696 -28.26 12.69 -9.44
N GLY A 697 -27.33 12.42 -10.37
CA GLY A 697 -26.46 11.24 -10.39
C GLY A 697 -25.39 11.16 -9.29
N SER A 698 -25.72 11.57 -8.06
CA SER A 698 -24.84 11.41 -6.89
C SER A 698 -24.61 9.92 -6.64
N PHE A 699 -23.39 9.49 -6.31
CA PHE A 699 -23.04 8.05 -6.17
C PHE A 699 -22.95 7.25 -7.49
N SER A 700 -22.89 7.90 -8.66
CA SER A 700 -22.76 7.20 -9.96
C SER A 700 -21.53 6.30 -10.07
N ASP A 701 -20.47 6.62 -9.33
CA ASP A 701 -19.20 5.88 -9.30
C ASP A 701 -19.07 4.92 -8.10
N LEU A 702 -20.13 4.76 -7.30
CA LEU A 702 -20.10 3.98 -6.08
C LEU A 702 -19.90 2.50 -6.40
N ARG A 703 -18.84 1.92 -5.84
CA ARG A 703 -18.47 0.50 -5.96
C ARG A 703 -18.69 -0.26 -4.68
N LYS A 704 -18.44 0.38 -3.53
CA LYS A 704 -18.49 -0.27 -2.22
C LYS A 704 -19.40 0.48 -1.27
N LEU A 705 -20.39 -0.21 -0.71
CA LEU A 705 -21.21 0.29 0.38
C LEU A 705 -21.08 -0.64 1.58
N LYS A 706 -20.71 -0.08 2.72
CA LYS A 706 -20.68 -0.78 4.00
C LYS A 706 -21.53 -0.03 5.03
N VAL A 707 -22.45 -0.72 5.68
CA VAL A 707 -23.37 -0.16 6.68
C VAL A 707 -23.42 -1.08 7.89
N GLU A 708 -22.96 -0.59 9.04
CA GLU A 708 -22.89 -1.37 10.27
C GLU A 708 -23.51 -0.62 11.44
N ASN A 709 -24.23 -1.32 12.32
CA ASN A 709 -24.77 -0.76 13.57
C ASN A 709 -25.61 0.52 13.35
N CYS A 710 -26.52 0.54 12.35
CA CYS A 710 -27.37 1.69 12.04
C CYS A 710 -28.84 1.39 12.38
N SER A 711 -29.24 1.58 13.63
CA SER A 711 -30.51 1.07 14.17
C SER A 711 -31.78 1.80 13.73
N ALA A 712 -31.69 3.02 13.19
CA ALA A 712 -32.84 3.77 12.67
C ALA A 712 -33.03 3.66 11.14
N LEU A 713 -32.13 2.95 10.45
CA LEU A 713 -32.15 2.86 9.00
C LEU A 713 -33.17 1.79 8.57
N ARG A 714 -34.18 2.18 7.79
CA ARG A 714 -35.25 1.25 7.33
C ARG A 714 -34.95 0.60 5.99
N SER A 715 -34.23 1.31 5.13
CA SER A 715 -33.81 0.87 3.80
C SER A 715 -32.53 1.59 3.37
N LEU A 716 -31.71 0.95 2.54
CA LEU A 716 -30.48 1.57 2.02
C LEU A 716 -30.75 2.52 0.86
N PHE A 717 -31.56 2.06 -0.09
CA PHE A 717 -31.79 2.74 -1.36
C PHE A 717 -33.28 2.93 -1.61
N SER A 718 -33.61 4.00 -2.31
CA SER A 718 -34.85 4.04 -3.09
C SER A 718 -34.64 3.32 -4.43
N PHE A 719 -35.74 2.88 -5.06
CA PHE A 719 -35.71 2.27 -6.38
C PHE A 719 -35.06 3.20 -7.44
N SER A 720 -35.41 4.48 -7.41
CA SER A 720 -34.87 5.53 -8.27
C SER A 720 -33.34 5.70 -8.14
N MET A 721 -32.81 5.65 -6.91
CA MET A 721 -31.38 5.70 -6.64
C MET A 721 -30.67 4.44 -7.13
N PHE A 722 -31.24 3.28 -6.82
CA PHE A 722 -30.63 1.98 -7.08
C PHE A 722 -30.37 1.73 -8.56
N ASN A 723 -31.31 2.10 -9.45
CA ASN A 723 -31.17 1.94 -10.90
C ASN A 723 -30.01 2.74 -11.53
N VAL A 724 -29.47 3.72 -10.81
CA VAL A 724 -28.33 4.54 -11.26
C VAL A 724 -26.98 3.97 -10.77
N LEU A 725 -26.98 3.09 -9.76
CA LEU A 725 -25.77 2.49 -9.15
C LEU A 725 -25.22 1.31 -9.96
N LYS A 726 -25.01 1.49 -11.27
CA LYS A 726 -24.59 0.41 -12.20
C LYS A 726 -23.18 -0.13 -11.95
N LYS A 727 -22.35 0.57 -11.17
CA LYS A 727 -20.97 0.20 -10.83
C LYS A 727 -20.83 -0.44 -9.44
N LEU A 728 -21.94 -0.65 -8.73
CA LEU A 728 -21.90 -1.20 -7.38
C LEU A 728 -21.43 -2.66 -7.42
N GLU A 729 -20.31 -2.94 -6.75
CA GLU A 729 -19.63 -4.24 -6.74
C GLU A 729 -19.80 -4.96 -5.39
N GLU A 730 -19.82 -4.22 -4.28
CA GLU A 730 -19.82 -4.77 -2.92
C GLU A 730 -20.84 -4.04 -2.03
N VAL A 731 -21.74 -4.80 -1.41
CA VAL A 731 -22.68 -4.29 -0.39
C VAL A 731 -22.56 -5.16 0.85
N ASN A 732 -22.22 -4.53 1.98
CA ASN A 732 -22.15 -5.19 3.28
C ASN A 732 -23.05 -4.45 4.28
N VAL A 733 -24.02 -5.15 4.85
CA VAL A 733 -24.94 -4.64 5.87
C VAL A 733 -24.90 -5.55 7.07
N ASN A 734 -24.53 -5.00 8.23
CA ASN A 734 -24.39 -5.76 9.46
C ASN A 734 -25.07 -5.06 10.64
N ASN A 735 -25.69 -5.83 11.54
CA ASN A 735 -26.23 -5.36 12.82
C ASN A 735 -27.16 -4.14 12.70
N CYS A 736 -28.05 -4.13 11.70
CA CYS A 736 -29.03 -3.04 11.52
C CYS A 736 -30.43 -3.57 11.85
N GLU A 737 -30.94 -3.18 13.02
CA GLU A 737 -32.10 -3.83 13.66
C GLU A 737 -33.42 -3.71 12.90
N ILE A 738 -33.66 -2.56 12.23
CA ILE A 738 -34.97 -2.25 11.64
C ILE A 738 -34.99 -2.23 10.11
N ILE A 739 -33.88 -2.60 9.45
CA ILE A 739 -33.86 -2.73 7.99
C ILE A 739 -34.83 -3.84 7.60
N GLN A 740 -35.86 -3.48 6.84
CA GLN A 740 -36.85 -4.43 6.31
C GLN A 740 -36.55 -4.79 4.86
N VAL A 741 -36.18 -3.78 4.06
CA VAL A 741 -35.85 -3.93 2.64
C VAL A 741 -34.56 -3.21 2.30
N ILE A 742 -33.76 -3.74 1.37
CA ILE A 742 -32.56 -3.04 0.89
C ILE A 742 -32.96 -1.90 -0.04
N VAL A 743 -33.88 -2.17 -0.98
CA VAL A 743 -34.41 -1.21 -1.96
C VAL A 743 -35.90 -0.98 -1.71
N ALA A 744 -36.26 0.25 -1.35
CA ALA A 744 -37.63 0.67 -1.12
C ALA A 744 -38.27 1.30 -2.38
N LYS A 745 -39.50 0.87 -2.70
CA LYS A 745 -40.34 1.43 -3.78
C LYS A 745 -40.87 2.82 -3.39
N GLU A 746 -40.88 3.75 -4.35
CA GLU A 746 -41.33 5.14 -4.13
C GLU A 746 -42.61 5.51 -4.90
N GLY A 747 -42.93 4.83 -6.00
CA GLY A 747 -44.13 5.08 -6.83
C GLY A 747 -44.75 3.80 -7.40
N GLU A 748 -45.86 3.87 -8.15
CA GLU A 748 -46.52 2.67 -8.73
C GLU A 748 -45.76 2.09 -9.93
N ASP A 749 -45.04 2.95 -10.69
CA ASP A 749 -44.33 2.66 -11.95
C ASP A 749 -42.92 2.02 -11.79
N ASP A 750 -42.54 1.61 -10.58
CA ASP A 750 -41.26 0.91 -10.34
C ASP A 750 -41.40 -0.57 -10.78
N GLU A 751 -40.93 -0.90 -12.00
CA GLU A 751 -41.19 -2.20 -12.68
C GLU A 751 -40.09 -3.27 -12.52
N GLU A 752 -38.79 -2.95 -12.60
CA GLU A 752 -37.70 -3.96 -12.51
C GLU A 752 -36.34 -3.40 -11.99
N CYS A 753 -35.66 -4.15 -11.10
CA CYS A 753 -34.30 -3.84 -10.60
C CYS A 753 -33.28 -4.75 -11.28
N GLU A 754 -32.30 -4.20 -12.01
CA GLU A 754 -31.20 -4.98 -12.60
C GLU A 754 -29.86 -4.72 -11.88
N LEU A 755 -29.24 -5.78 -11.34
CA LEU A 755 -27.88 -5.75 -10.79
C LEU A 755 -26.87 -6.32 -11.78
N THR A 756 -26.24 -5.44 -12.57
CA THR A 756 -25.35 -5.89 -13.64
C THR A 756 -23.90 -6.13 -13.20
N GLN A 757 -23.44 -5.52 -12.10
CA GLN A 757 -22.03 -5.58 -11.66
C GLN A 757 -21.79 -6.00 -10.20
N LEU A 758 -22.83 -6.26 -9.40
CA LEU A 758 -22.66 -6.66 -8.00
C LEU A 758 -21.96 -8.02 -7.93
N ARG A 759 -20.89 -8.11 -7.16
CA ARG A 759 -20.06 -9.32 -6.98
C ARG A 759 -20.17 -9.89 -5.57
N SER A 760 -20.44 -9.03 -4.59
CA SER A 760 -20.50 -9.40 -3.18
C SER A 760 -21.68 -8.72 -2.49
N LEU A 761 -22.49 -9.53 -1.82
CA LEU A 761 -23.59 -9.09 -0.97
C LEU A 761 -23.50 -9.82 0.38
N THR A 762 -23.31 -9.08 1.46
CA THR A 762 -23.27 -9.60 2.83
C THR A 762 -24.37 -8.94 3.65
N LEU A 763 -25.29 -9.74 4.18
CA LEU A 763 -26.38 -9.30 5.04
C LEU A 763 -26.32 -10.12 6.33
N GLU A 764 -25.96 -9.48 7.45
CA GLU A 764 -25.75 -10.16 8.74
C GLU A 764 -26.50 -9.45 9.86
N ASN A 765 -27.10 -10.23 10.78
CA ASN A 765 -27.77 -9.72 11.97
C ASN A 765 -28.83 -8.63 11.68
N LEU A 766 -29.75 -8.93 10.75
CA LEU A 766 -30.86 -8.07 10.34
C LEU A 766 -32.22 -8.68 10.75
N PRO A 767 -32.67 -8.53 12.00
CA PRO A 767 -33.79 -9.30 12.55
C PRO A 767 -35.16 -8.96 11.92
N GLN A 768 -35.31 -7.79 11.30
CA GLN A 768 -36.55 -7.38 10.61
C GLN A 768 -36.48 -7.50 9.08
N PHE A 769 -35.41 -8.06 8.53
CA PHE A 769 -35.23 -8.15 7.08
C PHE A 769 -36.24 -9.11 6.44
N THR A 770 -36.97 -8.63 5.44
CA THR A 770 -38.03 -9.41 4.75
C THR A 770 -37.71 -9.69 3.29
N SER A 771 -37.18 -8.71 2.54
CA SER A 771 -36.85 -8.90 1.12
C SER A 771 -35.79 -7.93 0.63
N PHE A 772 -35.12 -8.26 -0.48
CA PHE A 772 -34.16 -7.35 -1.11
C PHE A 772 -34.87 -6.12 -1.74
N CYS A 773 -35.95 -6.35 -2.49
CA CYS A 773 -36.84 -5.33 -3.08
C CYS A 773 -38.30 -5.56 -2.65
N SER A 774 -39.13 -4.51 -2.61
CA SER A 774 -40.46 -4.55 -1.98
C SER A 774 -41.60 -5.27 -2.74
N GLN A 775 -41.41 -5.84 -3.94
CA GLN A 775 -42.13 -7.03 -4.47
C GLN A 775 -41.78 -7.37 -5.94
N VAL A 776 -41.65 -8.67 -6.23
CA VAL A 776 -41.80 -9.29 -7.57
C VAL A 776 -43.19 -9.92 -7.61
N LYS A 777 -44.07 -9.50 -8.53
CA LYS A 777 -45.31 -10.22 -8.85
C LYS A 777 -45.01 -11.18 -10.01
N VAL A 778 -44.90 -12.48 -9.71
CA VAL A 778 -44.84 -13.51 -10.75
C VAL A 778 -46.24 -13.66 -11.36
N HIS A 779 -46.43 -13.23 -12.60
CA HIS A 779 -47.59 -13.65 -13.38
C HIS A 779 -47.37 -15.09 -13.83
N SER A 780 -47.94 -16.03 -13.09
CA SER A 780 -47.96 -17.46 -13.42
C SER A 780 -48.71 -17.71 -14.73
N THR A 781 -48.03 -18.24 -15.74
CA THR A 781 -48.65 -18.94 -16.87
C THR A 781 -48.13 -20.37 -16.97
N SER A 782 -48.75 -21.30 -16.26
CA SER A 782 -49.36 -22.50 -16.87
C SER A 782 -50.05 -23.38 -15.82
N GLN A 783 -51.32 -23.72 -16.11
CA GLN A 783 -52.14 -24.66 -15.35
C GLN A 783 -51.78 -26.11 -15.69
N ARG A 784 -51.81 -27.01 -14.70
CA ARG A 784 -52.62 -28.26 -14.71
C ARG A 784 -52.46 -29.11 -13.43
N ALA A 785 -53.58 -29.27 -12.70
CA ALA A 785 -54.09 -30.47 -12.01
C ALA A 785 -53.20 -31.22 -10.98
N ARG A 786 -53.65 -31.67 -9.79
CA ARG A 786 -54.98 -32.11 -9.32
C ARG A 786 -55.04 -32.18 -7.76
N ASN A 787 -56.24 -31.88 -7.24
CA ASN A 787 -56.86 -31.89 -5.90
C ASN A 787 -56.46 -32.89 -4.76
N GLN A 788 -56.69 -32.39 -3.52
CA GLN A 788 -57.31 -32.96 -2.27
C GLN A 788 -56.38 -32.92 -1.03
N GLU A 789 -56.78 -32.68 0.24
CA GLU A 789 -57.83 -31.90 0.95
C GLU A 789 -57.57 -32.09 2.49
N ILE A 790 -57.60 -31.01 3.33
CA ILE A 790 -58.08 -30.94 4.75
C ILE A 790 -57.21 -31.61 5.87
N ALA A 791 -56.89 -31.07 7.07
CA ALA A 791 -57.22 -29.88 7.89
C ALA A 791 -56.19 -29.60 9.03
N THR A 792 -56.07 -28.31 9.40
CA THR A 792 -55.76 -27.66 10.73
C THR A 792 -54.51 -28.10 11.52
N THR A 793 -53.62 -27.22 12.00
CA THR A 793 -53.86 -26.16 13.01
C THR A 793 -52.67 -25.19 13.10
N ALA A 794 -52.95 -23.94 13.45
CA ALA A 794 -52.07 -22.77 13.65
C ALA A 794 -50.56 -22.98 13.95
N SER A 795 -49.72 -22.52 13.03
CA SER A 795 -48.33 -22.08 13.26
C SER A 795 -48.01 -20.99 12.22
N ASN A 796 -47.64 -19.80 12.66
CA ASN A 796 -47.14 -18.73 11.79
C ASN A 796 -45.72 -19.10 11.33
N GLU A 797 -45.62 -19.95 10.31
CA GLU A 797 -44.43 -20.10 9.47
C GLU A 797 -44.48 -19.02 8.38
N ILE A 798 -43.49 -18.14 8.35
CA ILE A 798 -43.22 -17.32 7.17
C ILE A 798 -42.20 -18.10 6.34
N VAL A 799 -42.72 -18.81 5.34
CA VAL A 799 -41.96 -19.43 4.25
C VAL A 799 -41.54 -18.31 3.29
N CYS A 800 -40.24 -18.13 3.06
CA CYS A 800 -39.76 -17.38 1.89
C CYS A 800 -40.00 -18.24 0.64
N GLU A 801 -41.21 -18.21 0.08
CA GLU A 801 -41.42 -18.57 -1.33
C GLU A 801 -41.03 -17.37 -2.19
N ALA A 802 -39.73 -17.23 -2.45
CA ALA A 802 -39.27 -16.63 -3.69
C ALA A 802 -38.67 -17.79 -4.50
N ASP A 803 -39.27 -18.10 -5.64
CA ASP A 803 -38.77 -19.12 -6.56
C ASP A 803 -37.27 -18.89 -6.82
N ALA A 804 -36.48 -19.97 -6.86
CA ALA A 804 -35.07 -19.91 -7.21
C ALA A 804 -34.83 -19.18 -8.55
N GLU A 805 -35.84 -19.14 -9.44
CA GLU A 805 -35.83 -18.36 -10.69
C GLU A 805 -35.84 -16.83 -10.47
N VAL A 806 -36.46 -16.32 -9.41
CA VAL A 806 -36.52 -14.87 -9.08
C VAL A 806 -35.19 -14.37 -8.54
N LEU A 807 -34.47 -15.18 -7.76
CA LEU A 807 -33.11 -14.87 -7.32
C LEU A 807 -32.09 -14.95 -8.47
N VAL A 808 -32.32 -15.83 -9.46
CA VAL A 808 -31.49 -15.92 -10.68
C VAL A 808 -31.77 -14.75 -11.64
N ALA A 809 -32.97 -14.18 -11.64
CA ALA A 809 -33.29 -13.00 -12.44
C ALA A 809 -32.70 -11.70 -11.87
N LEU A 810 -32.54 -11.59 -10.54
CA LEU A 810 -32.00 -10.41 -9.87
C LEU A 810 -30.48 -10.35 -9.84
N PHE A 811 -29.77 -11.47 -10.02
CA PHE A 811 -28.32 -11.53 -9.89
C PHE A 811 -27.67 -12.34 -11.03
N ASN A 812 -26.60 -11.81 -11.62
CA ASN A 812 -25.84 -12.46 -12.69
C ASN A 812 -25.34 -13.87 -12.27
N GLU A 813 -25.10 -14.79 -13.21
CA GLU A 813 -24.69 -16.21 -12.96
C GLU A 813 -23.47 -16.35 -12.03
N LYS A 814 -22.65 -15.30 -11.87
CA LYS A 814 -21.52 -15.25 -10.94
C LYS A 814 -21.86 -15.02 -9.46
N VAL A 815 -23.02 -14.44 -9.14
CA VAL A 815 -23.45 -14.20 -7.75
C VAL A 815 -24.15 -15.43 -7.18
N SER A 816 -24.76 -16.25 -8.05
CA SER A 816 -25.38 -17.54 -7.71
C SER A 816 -24.42 -18.48 -6.96
N SER A 817 -23.11 -18.43 -7.26
CA SER A 817 -22.09 -19.23 -6.58
C SER A 817 -21.53 -18.61 -5.29
N THR A 818 -21.81 -17.34 -4.98
CA THR A 818 -21.32 -16.62 -3.78
C THR A 818 -22.43 -16.29 -2.77
N LEU A 819 -23.66 -16.79 -3.01
CA LEU A 819 -24.71 -16.92 -1.99
C LEU A 819 -24.33 -18.03 -1.00
N TYR A 820 -23.22 -17.86 -0.28
CA TYR A 820 -22.99 -18.61 0.95
C TYR A 820 -23.99 -18.07 1.97
N PHE A 821 -25.04 -18.85 2.20
CA PHE A 821 -26.00 -18.72 3.29
C PHE A 821 -25.31 -18.22 4.57
N CYS A 822 -25.53 -16.95 4.92
CA CYS A 822 -25.53 -16.50 6.30
C CYS A 822 -26.98 -16.23 6.74
N PHE A 823 -27.84 -17.24 6.62
CA PHE A 823 -28.91 -17.43 7.60
C PHE A 823 -28.33 -18.18 8.80
N VAL A 824 -27.48 -17.52 9.58
CA VAL A 824 -27.25 -17.94 10.97
C VAL A 824 -28.25 -17.17 11.82
N ASN A 825 -29.52 -17.56 11.71
CA ASN A 825 -30.47 -17.24 12.77
C ASN A 825 -30.14 -18.14 13.96
N TYR A 826 -29.93 -17.50 15.11
CA TYR A 826 -29.82 -18.12 16.42
C TYR A 826 -30.99 -19.11 16.66
N LEU A 827 -30.76 -20.41 16.45
CA LEU A 827 -31.55 -21.46 17.10
C LEU A 827 -30.86 -21.83 18.42
N CYS A 828 -30.97 -20.92 19.37
CA CYS A 828 -30.80 -21.18 20.79
C CYS A 828 -31.81 -20.33 21.56
N PHE A 829 -33.09 -20.68 21.43
CA PHE A 829 -34.04 -20.44 22.51
C PHE A 829 -34.42 -21.80 23.11
N ARG A 830 -34.35 -21.85 24.44
CA ARG A 830 -34.66 -23.03 25.26
C ARG A 830 -36.08 -23.56 24.98
N HIS A 831 -36.14 -24.89 24.98
CA HIS A 831 -37.28 -25.80 24.96
C HIS A 831 -37.95 -26.09 23.63
#